data_AF-A0A2N0VFW9-F1
#
_entry.id   AF-A0A2N0VFW9-F1
#
_cell.length_a   1.000
_cell.length_b   1.000
_cell.length_c   1.000
_cell.angle_alpha   90.00
_cell.angle_beta   90.00
_cell.angle_gamma   90.00
#
_symmetry.space_group_name_H-M   'P 1'
#
loop_
_entity.id
_entity.type
_entity.pdbx_description
1 polymer ?
#
loop_
_entity_poly.entity_id
_entity_poly.type
_entity_poly.pdbx_seq_one_letter_code
_entity_poly.pdbx_strand_id
1 'polypeptide(L)'
;MRQKILNISIPFAALTFLILAEVIHAQPQRAYDRGLEELYRSNITRALDIWYQAYDEEGSVDARIGLEYIRTVTDRDLQEYYEQATELYYRAITDGEGMDSRVAIRREIDRMRPIVGEGIYRQWTEWWEDENEKLGSDMRGFWVQADPTPARTANERLIEHWQRVNEAQNRFNKNNNTVYNTDDRGTVFIRYGEPDRSQNGILTLQSLNIRNWLQNQVNPYAETEQAEMSGEDEHEQEFALDVQINRLQDAIYQFHRYPEYEIWFYDGITESQGEPLIFVFGTDVITDEFKIQRGIENFIPERAYNSERERQDDGVEFTRAGLTPALMLQLLYYEQLAQLDSYFESRLNSLQDRILEQGGQAFRGLDMEFRSESVDILNQRVGSAPVEESTFADQIPDIPLNVYQYRFLDENLNPKILTFIESSAREAFLIDYHRNRGRYNVNAAELQDGRDISEIFTYYDLNHTLQIYDESWNVVDSEVHNPPLILDRGDNRNRSRTIIEQDHNGRSNQAASVELLNYNPDTKAVYETPFNPALRGLGKHQYRQPAPLNADADSLEMADLVLGYQKTDQFTEPFPFIVANDRVVPFEETLVLHFEVYNLEARDDGFTQFELTYRILPVDEAGDVLTDQTEFVLTLNFVNEYDRVVEDLEIETAELSPGLYDLQVHVEDMVTGQQKNRSVRFEVVAEE
;
A
#
# COMPACT_ATOMS: atom_id res chain seq x y z
N MET A 1 -56.81 70.47 -7.59
CA MET A 1 -56.74 69.73 -8.87
C MET A 1 -55.44 68.94 -8.87
N ARG A 2 -55.55 67.62 -9.06
CA ARG A 2 -54.55 66.54 -9.05
C ARG A 2 -53.04 66.90 -9.11
N GLN A 3 -52.24 66.28 -8.23
CA GLN A 3 -50.87 65.84 -8.54
C GLN A 3 -50.71 64.36 -8.17
N LYS A 4 -50.27 63.58 -9.16
CA LYS A 4 -49.89 62.16 -9.06
C LYS A 4 -48.51 62.08 -8.41
N ILE A 5 -48.31 61.14 -7.49
CA ILE A 5 -47.00 60.55 -7.20
C ILE A 5 -47.14 59.04 -7.41
N LEU A 6 -46.25 58.53 -8.26
CA LEU A 6 -46.09 57.15 -8.68
C LEU A 6 -45.12 56.49 -7.70
N ASN A 7 -45.58 55.52 -6.89
CA ASN A 7 -44.67 54.68 -6.10
C ASN A 7 -44.45 53.37 -6.84
N ILE A 8 -43.18 53.14 -7.21
CA ILE A 8 -42.66 51.88 -7.73
C ILE A 8 -42.30 51.04 -6.49
N SER A 9 -43.04 49.96 -6.27
CA SER A 9 -42.70 48.94 -5.26
C SER A 9 -41.79 47.90 -5.90
N ILE A 10 -40.54 47.83 -5.43
CA ILE A 10 -39.63 46.70 -5.64
C ILE A 10 -40.05 45.60 -4.64
N PRO A 11 -40.13 44.31 -5.03
CA PRO A 11 -40.64 43.28 -4.13
C PRO A 11 -39.62 42.94 -3.04
N PHE A 12 -40.07 43.02 -1.79
CA PHE A 12 -39.37 42.71 -0.54
C PHE A 12 -38.98 41.22 -0.40
N ALA A 13 -39.28 40.38 -1.39
CA ALA A 13 -39.10 38.94 -1.37
C ALA A 13 -37.67 38.48 -1.72
N ALA A 14 -36.85 39.33 -2.35
CA ALA A 14 -35.46 38.97 -2.68
C ALA A 14 -34.48 39.19 -1.51
N LEU A 15 -34.84 40.00 -0.51
CA LEU A 15 -33.96 40.34 0.62
C LEU A 15 -34.08 39.35 1.79
N THR A 16 -35.17 38.58 1.86
CA THR A 16 -35.41 37.61 2.95
C THR A 16 -34.74 36.26 2.69
N PHE A 17 -34.45 35.90 1.43
CA PHE A 17 -33.69 34.70 1.10
C PHE A 17 -32.18 34.84 1.35
N LEU A 18 -31.62 36.05 1.22
CA LEU A 18 -30.21 36.32 1.50
C LEU A 18 -29.87 36.28 3.00
N ILE A 19 -30.80 36.67 3.88
CA ILE A 19 -30.56 36.71 5.34
C ILE A 19 -30.68 35.31 5.97
N LEU A 20 -31.49 34.40 5.40
CA LEU A 20 -31.59 33.01 5.88
C LEU A 20 -30.33 32.21 5.55
N ALA A 21 -29.73 32.40 4.37
CA ALA A 21 -28.47 31.75 4.00
C ALA A 21 -27.30 32.20 4.91
N GLU A 22 -27.24 33.49 5.28
CA GLU A 22 -26.19 34.01 6.19
C GLU A 22 -26.33 33.50 7.63
N VAL A 23 -27.55 33.21 8.11
CA VAL A 23 -27.76 32.71 9.49
C VAL A 23 -27.43 31.21 9.60
N ILE A 24 -27.68 30.43 8.55
CA ILE A 24 -27.37 28.99 8.50
C ILE A 24 -25.85 28.76 8.47
N HIS A 25 -25.10 29.54 7.69
CA HIS A 25 -23.63 29.45 7.66
C HIS A 25 -22.93 30.07 8.89
N ALA A 26 -23.61 30.91 9.68
CA ALA A 26 -23.00 31.59 10.83
C ALA A 26 -22.91 30.74 12.12
N GLN A 27 -23.66 29.65 12.26
CA GLN A 27 -23.60 28.79 13.45
C GLN A 27 -22.37 27.85 13.48
N PRO A 28 -22.00 27.15 12.39
CA PRO A 28 -20.81 26.30 12.34
C PRO A 28 -19.50 27.08 12.48
N GLN A 29 -19.38 28.24 11.82
CA GLN A 29 -18.22 29.12 11.94
C GLN A 29 -18.00 29.58 13.39
N ARG A 30 -19.09 29.89 14.11
CA ARG A 30 -19.06 30.20 15.54
C ARG A 30 -18.71 28.99 16.41
N ALA A 31 -18.97 27.75 15.97
CA ALA A 31 -18.57 26.56 16.72
C ALA A 31 -17.07 26.30 16.58
N TYR A 32 -16.52 26.44 15.37
CA TYR A 32 -15.09 26.34 15.13
C TYR A 32 -14.29 27.30 16.03
N ASP A 33 -14.60 28.60 15.97
CA ASP A 33 -13.90 29.63 16.75
C ASP A 33 -14.04 29.42 18.27
N ARG A 34 -15.23 29.02 18.74
CA ARG A 34 -15.46 28.74 20.18
C ARG A 34 -14.66 27.53 20.65
N GLY A 35 -14.58 26.46 19.86
CA GLY A 35 -13.76 25.31 20.21
C GLY A 35 -12.28 25.65 20.28
N LEU A 36 -11.77 26.45 19.33
CA LEU A 36 -10.39 26.96 19.38
C LEU A 36 -10.13 27.83 20.63
N GLU A 37 -11.08 28.68 21.02
CA GLU A 37 -10.95 29.49 22.24
C GLU A 37 -10.85 28.60 23.50
N GLU A 38 -11.64 27.53 23.59
CA GLU A 38 -11.58 26.58 24.70
C GLU A 38 -10.27 25.76 24.67
N LEU A 39 -9.76 25.38 23.49
CA LEU A 39 -8.42 24.77 23.37
C LEU A 39 -7.31 25.69 23.85
N TYR A 40 -7.35 26.97 23.48
CA TYR A 40 -6.39 27.97 23.96
C TYR A 40 -6.43 28.11 25.49
N ARG A 41 -7.61 27.93 26.09
CA ARG A 41 -7.81 27.87 27.55
C ARG A 41 -7.47 26.52 28.18
N SER A 42 -6.97 25.56 27.40
CA SER A 42 -6.68 24.17 27.81
C SER A 42 -7.89 23.36 28.28
N ASN A 43 -9.11 23.75 27.87
CA ASN A 43 -10.36 23.04 28.17
C ASN A 43 -10.71 22.06 27.03
N ILE A 44 -9.91 21.01 26.86
CA ILE A 44 -9.94 20.10 25.69
C ILE A 44 -11.30 19.42 25.53
N THR A 45 -11.80 18.75 26.57
CA THR A 45 -13.10 18.07 26.52
C THR A 45 -14.22 19.03 26.12
N ARG A 46 -14.19 20.27 26.60
CA ARG A 46 -15.19 21.28 26.26
C ARG A 46 -15.11 21.70 24.79
N ALA A 47 -13.90 21.82 24.24
CA ALA A 47 -13.71 22.10 22.83
C ALA A 47 -14.25 20.95 21.95
N LEU A 48 -13.91 19.70 22.30
CA LEU A 48 -14.41 18.50 21.61
C LEU A 48 -15.94 18.43 21.67
N ASP A 49 -16.56 18.67 22.83
CA ASP A 49 -18.02 18.69 22.98
C ASP A 49 -18.68 19.74 22.07
N ILE A 50 -18.11 20.96 22.01
CA ILE A 50 -18.64 22.05 21.16
C ILE A 50 -18.60 21.65 19.69
N TRP A 51 -17.49 21.04 19.26
CA TRP A 51 -17.29 20.61 17.89
C TRP A 51 -18.18 19.43 17.52
N TYR A 52 -18.31 18.43 18.40
CA TYR A 52 -19.19 17.29 18.18
C TYR A 52 -20.65 17.72 18.06
N GLN A 53 -21.14 18.58 18.96
CA GLN A 53 -22.51 19.11 18.90
C GLN A 53 -22.80 19.87 17.60
N ALA A 54 -21.80 20.55 17.03
CA ALA A 54 -21.98 21.27 15.77
C ALA A 54 -22.20 20.33 14.56
N TYR A 55 -21.81 19.07 14.66
CA TYR A 55 -22.03 18.05 13.62
C TYR A 55 -23.33 17.26 13.87
N ASP A 56 -23.82 17.24 15.11
CA ASP A 56 -25.09 16.58 15.50
C ASP A 56 -26.32 17.44 15.15
N GLU A 57 -26.17 18.76 15.07
CA GLU A 57 -27.22 19.68 14.64
C GLU A 57 -27.46 19.63 13.11
N GLU A 58 -28.73 19.61 12.66
CA GLU A 58 -29.06 19.73 11.23
C GLU A 58 -28.55 21.07 10.65
N GLY A 59 -27.56 21.03 9.76
CA GLY A 59 -26.97 22.23 9.17
C GLY A 59 -25.78 21.96 8.25
N SER A 60 -25.20 23.04 7.71
CA SER A 60 -24.00 22.98 6.85
C SER A 60 -22.78 22.55 7.67
N VAL A 61 -21.98 21.61 7.15
CA VAL A 61 -20.79 21.11 7.83
C VAL A 61 -19.59 22.03 7.58
N ASP A 62 -18.92 22.47 8.64
CA ASP A 62 -17.63 23.19 8.54
C ASP A 62 -16.48 22.18 8.63
N ALA A 63 -15.80 21.94 7.51
CA ALA A 63 -14.76 20.91 7.41
C ALA A 63 -13.57 21.17 8.35
N ARG A 64 -13.33 22.42 8.76
CA ARG A 64 -12.24 22.74 9.69
C ARG A 64 -12.45 22.11 11.05
N ILE A 65 -13.70 21.90 11.45
CA ILE A 65 -14.02 21.29 12.74
C ILE A 65 -13.55 19.84 12.76
N GLY A 66 -13.96 18.99 11.81
CA GLY A 66 -13.54 17.58 11.80
C GLY A 66 -12.03 17.41 11.66
N LEU A 67 -11.38 18.24 10.84
CA LEU A 67 -9.93 18.24 10.67
C LEU A 67 -9.16 18.66 11.94
N GLU A 68 -9.63 19.68 12.68
CA GLU A 68 -9.01 20.05 13.95
C GLU A 68 -9.39 19.10 15.10
N TYR A 69 -10.57 18.48 15.03
CA TYR A 69 -11.01 17.49 16.01
C TYR A 69 -10.07 16.29 16.03
N ILE A 70 -9.85 15.65 14.87
CA ILE A 70 -8.97 14.48 14.78
C ILE A 70 -7.54 14.85 15.16
N ARG A 71 -7.05 16.02 14.74
CA ARG A 71 -5.73 16.52 15.11
C ARG A 71 -5.58 16.65 16.62
N THR A 72 -6.58 17.23 17.29
CA THR A 72 -6.57 17.44 18.75
C THR A 72 -6.62 16.12 19.51
N VAL A 73 -7.48 15.20 19.07
CA VAL A 73 -7.65 13.88 19.67
C VAL A 73 -6.36 13.07 19.59
N THR A 74 -5.69 13.09 18.43
CA THR A 74 -4.42 12.37 18.21
C THR A 74 -3.23 13.04 18.87
N ASP A 75 -3.16 14.38 18.94
CA ASP A 75 -2.10 15.12 19.66
C ASP A 75 -2.08 14.78 21.17
N ARG A 76 -3.24 14.44 21.71
CA ARG A 76 -3.44 14.16 23.14
C ARG A 76 -3.61 12.68 23.47
N ASP A 77 -3.49 11.80 22.48
CA ASP A 77 -3.70 10.34 22.58
C ASP A 77 -5.01 9.99 23.30
N LEU A 78 -6.10 10.66 22.92
CA LEU A 78 -7.43 10.47 23.53
C LEU A 78 -8.16 9.31 22.84
N GLN A 79 -7.72 8.08 23.12
CA GLN A 79 -8.19 6.86 22.43
C GLN A 79 -9.72 6.66 22.46
N GLU A 80 -10.37 7.08 23.55
CA GLU A 80 -11.83 7.01 23.70
C GLU A 80 -12.60 7.86 22.68
N TYR A 81 -11.91 8.77 21.96
CA TYR A 81 -12.48 9.64 20.94
C TYR A 81 -12.12 9.24 19.50
N TYR A 82 -11.39 8.13 19.26
CA TYR A 82 -10.92 7.76 17.92
C TYR A 82 -12.04 7.40 16.94
N GLU A 83 -13.10 6.74 17.43
CA GLU A 83 -14.29 6.46 16.62
C GLU A 83 -14.98 7.76 16.18
N GLN A 84 -15.27 8.67 17.12
CA GLN A 84 -15.89 9.96 16.78
C GLN A 84 -14.98 10.81 15.89
N ALA A 85 -13.66 10.80 16.13
CA ALA A 85 -12.72 11.55 15.30
C ALA A 85 -12.71 11.06 13.85
N THR A 86 -12.79 9.75 13.62
CA THR A 86 -12.88 9.16 12.28
C THR A 86 -14.17 9.58 11.59
N GLU A 87 -15.31 9.48 12.28
CA GLU A 87 -16.61 9.87 11.73
C GLU A 87 -16.65 11.36 11.36
N LEU A 88 -16.21 12.24 12.27
CA LEU A 88 -16.18 13.69 12.03
C LEU A 88 -15.21 14.04 10.89
N TYR A 89 -14.08 13.35 10.77
CA TYR A 89 -13.15 13.52 9.65
C TYR A 89 -13.81 13.16 8.32
N TYR A 90 -14.49 12.00 8.23
CA TYR A 90 -15.20 11.62 7.00
C TYR A 90 -16.28 12.62 6.64
N ARG A 91 -17.11 13.04 7.60
CA ARG A 91 -18.13 14.06 7.35
C ARG A 91 -17.53 15.40 6.91
N ALA A 92 -16.37 15.78 7.46
CA ALA A 92 -15.69 17.01 7.07
C ALA A 92 -15.26 17.01 5.59
N ILE A 93 -14.77 15.87 5.07
CA ILE A 93 -14.32 15.76 3.68
C ILE A 93 -15.47 15.48 2.69
N THR A 94 -16.56 14.84 3.12
CA THR A 94 -17.71 14.53 2.25
C THR A 94 -18.73 15.66 2.20
N ASP A 95 -19.06 16.25 3.35
CA ASP A 95 -20.21 17.15 3.51
C ASP A 95 -19.78 18.61 3.72
N GLY A 96 -18.47 18.88 3.72
CA GLY A 96 -17.90 20.20 4.01
C GLY A 96 -18.34 21.29 3.04
N GLU A 97 -19.10 22.27 3.54
CA GLU A 97 -19.67 23.35 2.73
C GLU A 97 -19.04 24.72 3.03
N GLY A 98 -19.06 25.61 2.02
CA GLY A 98 -18.59 26.99 2.15
C GLY A 98 -17.09 27.20 1.85
N MET A 99 -16.70 28.46 1.71
CA MET A 99 -15.34 28.83 1.27
C MET A 99 -14.25 28.37 2.25
N ASP A 100 -14.51 28.47 3.55
CA ASP A 100 -13.56 28.04 4.58
C ASP A 100 -13.32 26.53 4.54
N SER A 101 -14.39 25.73 4.38
CA SER A 101 -14.31 24.27 4.20
C SER A 101 -13.54 23.92 2.92
N ARG A 102 -13.84 24.60 1.80
CA ARG A 102 -13.13 24.39 0.53
C ARG A 102 -11.63 24.63 0.64
N VAL A 103 -11.21 25.67 1.37
CA VAL A 103 -9.79 25.95 1.65
C VAL A 103 -9.17 24.89 2.56
N ALA A 104 -9.91 24.42 3.57
CA ALA A 104 -9.45 23.39 4.49
C ALA A 104 -9.25 22.04 3.78
N ILE A 105 -10.21 21.62 2.94
CA ILE A 105 -10.12 20.41 2.12
C ILE A 105 -8.96 20.51 1.14
N ARG A 106 -8.72 21.69 0.54
CA ARG A 106 -7.55 21.87 -0.34
C ARG A 106 -6.23 21.61 0.40
N ARG A 107 -6.10 22.15 1.62
CA ARG A 107 -4.92 21.89 2.47
C ARG A 107 -4.82 20.41 2.84
N GLU A 108 -5.95 19.74 3.03
CA GLU A 108 -5.96 18.29 3.29
C GLU A 108 -5.46 17.49 2.09
N ILE A 109 -5.90 17.82 0.88
CA ILE A 109 -5.36 17.20 -0.36
C ILE A 109 -3.84 17.39 -0.44
N ASP A 110 -3.34 18.60 -0.12
CA ASP A 110 -1.90 18.87 -0.10
C ASP A 110 -1.17 18.07 1.00
N ARG A 111 -1.80 17.87 2.17
CA ARG A 111 -1.29 17.00 3.26
C ARG A 111 -1.35 15.52 2.92
N MET A 112 -2.26 15.08 2.07
CA MET A 112 -2.34 13.67 1.69
C MET A 112 -1.41 13.31 0.53
N ARG A 113 -0.91 14.30 -0.23
CA ARG A 113 0.01 14.10 -1.37
C ARG A 113 1.12 13.06 -1.12
N PRO A 114 1.86 13.08 0.00
CA PRO A 114 2.96 12.15 0.20
C PRO A 114 2.52 10.68 0.32
N ILE A 115 1.30 10.41 0.76
CA ILE A 115 0.78 9.06 1.02
C ILE A 115 -0.15 8.54 -0.09
N VAL A 116 -0.77 9.42 -0.89
CA VAL A 116 -1.62 9.01 -2.02
C VAL A 116 -0.87 8.94 -3.35
N GLY A 117 0.31 9.56 -3.43
CA GLY A 117 1.11 9.64 -4.64
C GLY A 117 0.60 10.66 -5.67
N GLU A 118 1.41 10.91 -6.70
CA GLU A 118 1.19 12.00 -7.67
C GLU A 118 -0.04 11.81 -8.56
N GLY A 119 -0.45 10.56 -8.82
CA GLY A 119 -1.61 10.25 -9.66
C GLY A 119 -2.91 10.70 -9.02
N ILE A 120 -3.18 10.18 -7.81
CA ILE A 120 -4.37 10.50 -7.02
C ILE A 120 -4.36 11.98 -6.63
N TYR A 121 -3.22 12.53 -6.22
CA TYR A 121 -3.11 13.95 -5.88
C TYR A 121 -3.53 14.88 -7.03
N ARG A 122 -3.11 14.56 -8.26
CA ARG A 122 -3.49 15.34 -9.45
C ARG A 122 -5.00 15.25 -9.69
N GLN A 123 -5.55 14.03 -9.65
CA GLN A 123 -6.97 13.80 -9.80
C GLN A 123 -7.80 14.56 -8.77
N TRP A 124 -7.43 14.51 -7.49
CA TRP A 124 -8.11 15.25 -6.43
C TRP A 124 -7.97 16.76 -6.57
N THR A 125 -6.83 17.24 -7.07
CA THR A 125 -6.65 18.67 -7.36
C THR A 125 -7.60 19.14 -8.47
N GLU A 126 -7.67 18.39 -9.57
CA GLU A 126 -8.59 18.67 -10.69
C GLU A 126 -10.05 18.62 -10.21
N TRP A 127 -10.44 17.57 -9.47
CA TRP A 127 -11.79 17.44 -8.92
C TRP A 127 -12.15 18.53 -7.92
N TRP A 128 -11.19 18.99 -7.12
CA TRP A 128 -11.38 20.13 -6.24
C TRP A 128 -11.62 21.40 -7.05
N GLU A 129 -10.82 21.67 -8.09
CA GLU A 129 -10.99 22.83 -8.99
C GLU A 129 -12.37 22.83 -9.66
N ASP A 130 -12.82 21.67 -10.14
CA ASP A 130 -14.09 21.47 -10.84
C ASP A 130 -15.32 21.36 -9.93
N GLU A 131 -15.14 21.39 -8.60
CA GLU A 131 -16.21 21.17 -7.61
C GLU A 131 -16.93 19.82 -7.79
N ASN A 132 -16.16 18.78 -8.12
CA ASN A 132 -16.71 17.46 -8.39
C ASN A 132 -17.17 16.78 -7.09
N GLU A 133 -18.45 16.39 -7.05
CA GLU A 133 -19.09 15.71 -5.92
C GLU A 133 -18.39 14.40 -5.51
N LYS A 134 -17.63 13.78 -6.41
CA LYS A 134 -16.91 12.52 -6.14
C LYS A 134 -15.67 12.69 -5.26
N LEU A 135 -15.14 13.90 -5.11
CA LEU A 135 -13.90 14.15 -4.38
C LEU A 135 -13.96 13.62 -2.94
N GLY A 136 -14.99 14.00 -2.19
CA GLY A 136 -15.13 13.59 -0.79
C GLY A 136 -15.25 12.08 -0.62
N SER A 137 -16.07 11.44 -1.48
CA SER A 137 -16.25 9.98 -1.50
C SER A 137 -14.96 9.24 -1.83
N ASP A 138 -14.16 9.74 -2.76
CA ASP A 138 -12.88 9.11 -3.14
C ASP A 138 -11.81 9.29 -2.06
N MET A 139 -11.73 10.47 -1.44
CA MET A 139 -10.87 10.72 -0.28
C MET A 139 -11.22 9.80 0.90
N ARG A 140 -12.51 9.59 1.17
CA ARG A 140 -12.96 8.61 2.17
C ARG A 140 -12.59 7.19 1.76
N GLY A 141 -12.82 6.84 0.50
CA GLY A 141 -12.47 5.53 -0.06
C GLY A 141 -11.00 5.18 0.10
N PHE A 142 -10.10 6.15 -0.08
CA PHE A 142 -8.67 5.96 0.20
C PHE A 142 -8.44 5.49 1.65
N TRP A 143 -9.02 6.18 2.63
CA TRP A 143 -8.84 5.83 4.03
C TRP A 143 -9.48 4.48 4.38
N VAL A 144 -10.71 4.23 3.93
CA VAL A 144 -11.39 2.93 4.12
C VAL A 144 -10.58 1.79 3.51
N GLN A 145 -9.92 2.03 2.38
CA GLN A 145 -9.05 1.02 1.77
C GLN A 145 -7.75 0.80 2.55
N ALA A 146 -7.17 1.87 3.07
CA ALA A 146 -5.94 1.82 3.85
C ALA A 146 -6.12 1.23 5.26
N ASP A 147 -7.34 1.24 5.80
CA ASP A 147 -7.65 0.79 7.17
C ASP A 147 -7.31 -0.70 7.43
N PRO A 148 -6.39 -1.03 8.36
CA PRO A 148 -6.05 -2.42 8.66
C PRO A 148 -7.15 -3.18 9.43
N THR A 149 -8.06 -2.50 10.13
CA THR A 149 -9.18 -3.14 10.86
C THR A 149 -10.54 -2.61 10.41
N PRO A 150 -10.92 -2.83 9.13
CA PRO A 150 -12.12 -2.22 8.55
C PRO A 150 -13.41 -2.62 9.29
N ALA A 151 -13.42 -3.75 10.00
CA ALA A 151 -14.51 -4.19 10.87
C ALA A 151 -14.86 -3.21 12.01
N ARG A 152 -13.99 -2.23 12.30
CA ARG A 152 -14.18 -1.23 13.35
C ARG A 152 -14.59 0.12 12.79
N THR A 153 -15.21 0.94 13.63
CA THR A 153 -15.59 2.31 13.26
C THR A 153 -14.38 3.24 13.18
N ALA A 154 -13.43 3.09 14.09
CA ALA A 154 -12.19 3.87 14.09
C ALA A 154 -11.27 3.39 12.98
N ASN A 155 -10.84 4.30 12.10
CA ASN A 155 -9.87 3.99 11.06
C ASN A 155 -8.46 4.16 11.62
N GLU A 156 -7.80 3.06 11.91
CA GLU A 156 -6.52 3.09 12.61
C GLU A 156 -5.40 3.71 11.76
N ARG A 157 -5.44 3.53 10.42
CA ARG A 157 -4.44 4.13 9.53
C ARG A 157 -4.57 5.65 9.45
N LEU A 158 -5.80 6.17 9.46
CA LEU A 158 -6.10 7.60 9.53
C LEU A 158 -5.65 8.20 10.87
N ILE A 159 -5.94 7.51 11.98
CA ILE A 159 -5.50 7.92 13.32
C ILE A 159 -3.97 7.96 13.39
N GLU A 160 -3.30 6.91 12.90
CA GLU A 160 -1.84 6.86 12.80
C GLU A 160 -1.28 8.01 11.96
N HIS A 161 -1.89 8.31 10.81
CA HIS A 161 -1.46 9.42 9.97
C HIS A 161 -1.43 10.74 10.75
N TRP A 162 -2.49 11.05 11.49
CA TRP A 162 -2.57 12.28 12.26
C TRP A 162 -1.66 12.29 13.49
N GLN A 163 -1.45 11.13 14.12
CA GLN A 163 -0.40 10.98 15.15
C GLN A 163 0.98 11.29 14.57
N ARG A 164 1.33 10.73 13.40
CA ARG A 164 2.60 11.01 12.70
C ARG A 164 2.73 12.49 12.32
N VAL A 165 1.64 13.14 11.88
CA VAL A 165 1.63 14.58 11.58
C VAL A 165 1.97 15.41 12.82
N ASN A 166 1.32 15.13 13.96
CA ASN A 166 1.57 15.86 15.21
C ASN A 166 2.99 15.61 15.73
N GLU A 167 3.46 14.37 15.66
CA GLU A 167 4.82 14.02 16.04
C GLU A 167 5.87 14.69 15.15
N ALA A 168 5.66 14.70 13.83
CA ALA A 168 6.54 15.36 12.87
C ALA A 168 6.66 16.86 13.16
N GLN A 169 5.54 17.53 13.49
CA GLN A 169 5.53 18.95 13.88
C GLN A 169 6.38 19.23 15.13
N ASN A 170 6.44 18.27 16.06
CA ASN A 170 7.21 18.41 17.30
C ASN A 170 8.72 18.13 17.08
N ARG A 171 9.07 17.22 16.16
CA ARG A 171 10.45 16.72 15.98
C ARG A 171 11.23 17.39 14.84
N PHE A 172 10.57 17.69 13.72
CA PHE A 172 11.24 18.07 12.47
C PHE A 172 11.05 19.55 12.16
N ASN A 173 11.56 20.41 13.03
CA ASN A 173 11.35 21.87 13.02
C ASN A 173 12.60 22.68 12.61
N LYS A 174 13.57 22.07 11.90
CA LYS A 174 14.75 22.81 11.42
C LYS A 174 14.37 23.82 10.32
N ASN A 175 13.30 23.53 9.59
CA ASN A 175 12.66 24.39 8.60
C ASN A 175 11.15 24.19 8.65
N ASN A 176 10.38 25.07 8.02
CA ASN A 176 8.91 24.98 7.90
C ASN A 176 8.49 25.07 6.42
N ASN A 177 9.22 24.37 5.53
CA ASN A 177 9.06 24.44 4.09
C ASN A 177 8.01 23.45 3.54
N THR A 178 7.55 22.50 4.34
CA THR A 178 6.54 21.51 3.95
C THR A 178 5.12 21.98 4.30
N VAL A 179 4.11 21.31 3.73
CA VAL A 179 2.69 21.55 4.04
C VAL A 179 2.34 21.32 5.52
N TYR A 180 3.14 20.51 6.22
CA TYR A 180 2.94 20.20 7.64
C TYR A 180 3.58 21.25 8.56
N ASN A 181 4.26 22.26 8.02
CA ASN A 181 5.14 23.18 8.75
C ASN A 181 6.31 22.44 9.43
N THR A 182 6.93 21.52 8.68
CA THR A 182 8.13 20.79 9.09
C THR A 182 9.24 20.99 8.07
N ASP A 183 10.42 20.44 8.35
CA ASP A 183 11.42 20.14 7.34
C ASP A 183 11.09 18.83 6.60
N ASP A 184 11.85 18.51 5.56
CA ASP A 184 11.57 17.38 4.66
C ASP A 184 11.59 16.01 5.37
N ARG A 185 12.27 15.89 6.53
CA ARG A 185 12.23 14.66 7.35
C ARG A 185 10.82 14.33 7.79
N GLY A 186 10.02 15.36 8.11
CA GLY A 186 8.62 15.16 8.48
C GLY A 186 7.78 14.55 7.36
N THR A 187 8.08 14.87 6.10
CA THR A 187 7.38 14.26 4.95
C THR A 187 7.72 12.79 4.81
N VAL A 188 8.99 12.40 5.00
CA VAL A 188 9.42 11.00 4.95
C VAL A 188 8.84 10.21 6.14
N PHE A 189 8.90 10.79 7.34
CA PHE A 189 8.35 10.19 8.56
C PHE A 189 6.84 9.93 8.47
N ILE A 190 6.07 10.84 7.90
CA ILE A 190 4.62 10.64 7.74
C ILE A 190 4.31 9.45 6.81
N ARG A 191 5.15 9.23 5.79
CA ARG A 191 4.99 8.12 4.84
C ARG A 191 5.32 6.76 5.43
N TYR A 192 6.48 6.64 6.08
CA TYR A 192 7.04 5.34 6.48
C TYR A 192 7.19 5.15 7.99
N GLY A 193 6.93 6.17 8.80
CA GLY A 193 7.16 6.13 10.25
C GLY A 193 8.63 6.29 10.61
N GLU A 194 9.01 5.73 11.76
CA GLU A 194 10.39 5.76 12.26
C GLU A 194 11.32 4.95 11.36
N PRO A 195 12.54 5.45 11.06
CA PRO A 195 13.53 4.65 10.36
C PRO A 195 14.09 3.55 11.28
N ASP A 196 14.36 2.36 10.73
CA ASP A 196 15.01 1.26 11.46
C ASP A 196 16.40 1.66 11.96
N ARG A 197 17.11 2.43 11.13
CA ARG A 197 18.45 2.94 11.40
C ARG A 197 18.52 4.41 11.02
N SER A 198 19.16 5.22 11.86
CA SER A 198 19.51 6.59 11.50
C SER A 198 20.91 6.94 11.94
N GLN A 199 21.60 7.76 11.15
CA GLN A 199 22.92 8.30 11.48
C GLN A 199 22.96 9.78 11.15
N ASN A 200 23.52 10.58 12.06
CA ASN A 200 23.81 11.98 11.80
C ASN A 200 25.30 12.30 12.01
N GLY A 201 25.74 13.42 11.47
CA GLY A 201 27.11 13.86 11.60
C GLY A 201 27.44 15.07 10.74
N ILE A 202 28.73 15.36 10.65
CA ILE A 202 29.29 16.39 9.78
C ILE A 202 30.32 15.72 8.90
N LEU A 203 30.24 15.90 7.58
CA LEU A 203 31.29 15.42 6.68
C LEU A 203 32.52 16.31 6.87
N THR A 204 33.68 15.70 7.08
CA THR A 204 34.94 16.41 7.33
C THR A 204 35.99 16.09 6.26
N LEU A 205 37.17 16.69 6.36
CA LEU A 205 38.33 16.38 5.50
C LEU A 205 39.37 15.48 6.21
N GLN A 206 39.02 14.84 7.33
CA GLN A 206 39.99 14.15 8.20
C GLN A 206 40.42 12.76 7.70
N SER A 207 39.68 12.14 6.77
CA SER A 207 39.81 10.70 6.47
C SER A 207 40.98 10.33 5.54
N LEU A 208 41.47 11.25 4.71
CA LEU A 208 42.59 10.99 3.80
C LEU A 208 43.81 11.86 4.12
N ASN A 209 45.00 11.24 4.13
CA ASN A 209 46.22 11.99 3.84
C ASN A 209 46.24 12.31 2.33
N ILE A 210 45.35 13.24 1.94
CA ILE A 210 45.02 13.60 0.56
C ILE A 210 46.28 13.81 -0.27
N ARG A 211 47.31 14.42 0.34
CA ARG A 211 48.60 14.65 -0.31
C ARG A 211 49.31 13.35 -0.71
N ASN A 212 49.42 12.38 0.20
CA ASN A 212 50.06 11.10 -0.10
C ASN A 212 49.30 10.30 -1.17
N TRP A 213 47.96 10.34 -1.11
CA TRP A 213 47.13 9.66 -2.10
C TRP A 213 47.25 10.33 -3.49
N LEU A 214 47.17 11.66 -3.56
CA LEU A 214 47.37 12.42 -4.80
C LEU A 214 48.78 12.18 -5.37
N GLN A 215 49.81 12.16 -4.53
CA GLN A 215 51.18 11.88 -4.96
C GLN A 215 51.33 10.49 -5.59
N ASN A 216 50.63 9.48 -5.05
CA ASN A 216 50.66 8.11 -5.60
C ASN A 216 49.85 7.97 -6.90
N GLN A 217 48.73 8.68 -7.03
CA GLN A 217 47.86 8.59 -8.21
C GLN A 217 48.36 9.42 -9.40
N VAL A 218 48.98 10.57 -9.13
CA VAL A 218 49.52 11.43 -10.20
C VAL A 218 50.89 10.94 -10.69
N ASN A 219 51.52 9.97 -10.01
CA ASN A 219 52.84 9.44 -10.36
C ASN A 219 52.89 7.93 -10.73
N PRO A 220 52.20 7.42 -11.77
CA PRO A 220 52.29 6.00 -12.13
C PRO A 220 53.42 5.64 -13.12
N TYR A 221 54.11 6.61 -13.75
CA TYR A 221 55.04 6.34 -14.87
C TYR A 221 56.44 6.97 -14.77
N ALA A 222 56.81 7.61 -13.65
CA ALA A 222 58.13 8.23 -13.54
C ALA A 222 59.30 7.22 -13.67
N GLU A 223 59.13 5.94 -13.34
CA GLU A 223 60.26 5.00 -13.42
C GLU A 223 60.75 4.71 -14.85
N THR A 224 59.94 4.93 -15.89
CA THR A 224 60.35 4.61 -17.28
C THR A 224 60.84 5.84 -18.06
N GLU A 225 60.36 7.05 -17.73
CA GLU A 225 60.77 8.31 -18.39
C GLU A 225 61.91 9.04 -17.64
N GLN A 226 62.09 8.82 -16.32
CA GLN A 226 63.22 9.36 -15.54
C GLN A 226 64.59 8.87 -16.05
N ALA A 227 64.63 7.76 -16.80
CA ALA A 227 65.88 7.22 -17.32
C ALA A 227 66.51 8.04 -18.47
N GLU A 228 65.76 8.97 -19.10
CA GLU A 228 66.23 9.75 -20.26
C GLU A 228 66.20 11.28 -20.06
N MET A 229 65.75 11.79 -18.91
CA MET A 229 65.61 13.22 -18.64
C MET A 229 66.85 13.84 -17.98
N SER A 230 67.09 15.13 -18.25
CA SER A 230 68.14 15.89 -17.56
C SER A 230 67.65 16.32 -16.17
N GLY A 231 68.56 16.43 -15.19
CA GLY A 231 68.19 16.80 -13.81
C GLY A 231 67.55 18.19 -13.65
N GLU A 232 67.60 19.06 -14.67
CA GLU A 232 66.85 20.33 -14.68
C GLU A 232 65.37 20.09 -15.05
N ASP A 233 65.07 19.18 -15.97
CA ASP A 233 63.70 18.85 -16.40
C ASP A 233 62.92 18.07 -15.32
N GLU A 234 63.60 17.23 -14.54
CA GLU A 234 63.00 16.49 -13.41
C GLU A 234 62.52 17.45 -12.30
N HIS A 235 63.34 18.44 -11.93
CA HIS A 235 62.99 19.41 -10.90
C HIS A 235 61.85 20.34 -11.34
N GLU A 236 61.79 20.72 -12.61
CA GLU A 236 60.68 21.54 -13.13
C GLU A 236 59.35 20.75 -13.14
N GLN A 237 59.37 19.45 -13.48
CA GLN A 237 58.19 18.60 -13.43
C GLN A 237 57.71 18.33 -11.99
N GLU A 238 58.61 18.02 -11.08
CA GLU A 238 58.29 17.78 -9.67
C GLU A 238 57.69 19.04 -9.03
N PHE A 239 58.26 20.21 -9.32
CA PHE A 239 57.73 21.49 -8.88
C PHE A 239 56.33 21.79 -9.47
N ALA A 240 56.12 21.53 -10.77
CA ALA A 240 54.82 21.71 -11.40
C ALA A 240 53.73 20.79 -10.79
N LEU A 241 54.10 19.55 -10.47
CA LEU A 241 53.23 18.57 -9.81
C LEU A 241 52.84 19.02 -8.39
N ASP A 242 53.79 19.45 -7.58
CA ASP A 242 53.53 19.95 -6.23
C ASP A 242 52.64 21.21 -6.26
N VAL A 243 52.83 22.10 -7.24
CA VAL A 243 51.95 23.26 -7.44
C VAL A 243 50.53 22.83 -7.80
N GLN A 244 50.34 21.80 -8.62
CA GLN A 244 49.02 21.26 -8.95
C GLN A 244 48.34 20.63 -7.74
N ILE A 245 49.06 19.82 -6.96
CA ILE A 245 48.55 19.17 -5.75
C ILE A 245 48.12 20.22 -4.71
N ASN A 246 48.94 21.24 -4.46
CA ASN A 246 48.60 22.32 -3.51
C ASN A 246 47.35 23.10 -3.98
N ARG A 247 47.22 23.41 -5.27
CA ARG A 247 46.04 24.11 -5.81
C ARG A 247 44.77 23.28 -5.72
N LEU A 248 44.85 21.97 -5.98
CA LEU A 248 43.71 21.06 -5.81
C LEU A 248 43.30 20.98 -4.35
N GLN A 249 44.27 20.88 -3.44
CA GLN A 249 44.03 20.90 -2.00
C GLN A 249 43.35 22.20 -1.55
N ASP A 250 43.82 23.36 -2.00
CA ASP A 250 43.18 24.66 -1.72
C ASP A 250 41.74 24.72 -2.26
N ALA A 251 41.50 24.19 -3.46
CA ALA A 251 40.16 24.13 -4.04
C ALA A 251 39.22 23.22 -3.23
N ILE A 252 39.70 22.05 -2.77
CA ILE A 252 38.94 21.15 -1.89
C ILE A 252 38.57 21.87 -0.60
N TYR A 253 39.50 22.55 0.07
CA TYR A 253 39.21 23.34 1.27
C TYR A 253 38.22 24.48 1.01
N GLN A 254 38.30 25.13 -0.15
CA GLN A 254 37.39 26.22 -0.52
C GLN A 254 35.96 25.73 -0.83
N PHE A 255 35.83 24.53 -1.38
CA PHE A 255 34.54 23.96 -1.76
C PHE A 255 33.89 23.14 -0.64
N HIS A 256 34.66 22.56 0.27
CA HIS A 256 34.16 21.88 1.44
C HIS A 256 33.51 22.86 2.43
N ARG A 257 32.21 22.66 2.71
CA ARG A 257 31.43 23.52 3.62
C ARG A 257 31.06 22.85 4.95
N TYR A 258 31.73 21.76 5.33
CA TYR A 258 31.40 20.99 6.54
C TYR A 258 29.89 20.70 6.66
N PRO A 259 29.29 20.06 5.65
CA PRO A 259 27.85 19.84 5.61
C PRO A 259 27.42 18.92 6.76
N GLU A 260 26.40 19.36 7.51
CA GLU A 260 25.66 18.49 8.42
C GLU A 260 24.83 17.51 7.57
N TYR A 261 24.83 16.24 7.96
CA TYR A 261 24.01 15.20 7.35
C TYR A 261 23.21 14.43 8.39
N GLU A 262 22.10 13.89 7.94
CA GLU A 262 21.32 12.87 8.61
C GLU A 262 20.85 11.86 7.56
N ILE A 263 21.09 10.57 7.77
CA ILE A 263 20.73 9.51 6.84
C ILE A 263 19.80 8.55 7.56
N TRP A 264 18.66 8.28 6.94
CA TRP A 264 17.66 7.33 7.40
C TRP A 264 17.68 6.09 6.51
N PHE A 265 17.54 4.94 7.14
CA PHE A 265 17.50 3.64 6.51
C PHE A 265 16.22 2.93 6.94
N TYR A 266 15.47 2.45 5.96
CA TYR A 266 14.32 1.58 6.18
C TYR A 266 14.59 0.22 5.54
N ASP A 267 14.60 -0.80 6.37
CA ASP A 267 14.90 -2.19 6.03
C ASP A 267 13.58 -2.93 5.71
N GLY A 268 13.58 -3.84 4.73
CA GLY A 268 12.42 -4.69 4.44
C GLY A 268 11.26 -4.04 3.66
N ILE A 269 11.31 -2.73 3.41
CA ILE A 269 10.28 -2.00 2.63
C ILE A 269 10.29 -2.35 1.14
N THR A 270 11.46 -2.64 0.58
CA THR A 270 11.61 -2.92 -0.87
C THR A 270 11.56 -4.41 -1.16
N GLU A 271 11.00 -4.80 -2.31
CA GLU A 271 10.98 -6.21 -2.77
C GLU A 271 12.40 -6.77 -3.01
N SER A 272 13.39 -5.91 -3.23
CA SER A 272 14.79 -6.29 -3.35
C SER A 272 15.35 -6.73 -1.99
N GLN A 273 15.35 -8.03 -1.75
CA GLN A 273 15.88 -8.64 -0.52
C GLN A 273 17.26 -8.07 -0.14
N GLY A 274 17.31 -7.35 0.97
CA GLY A 274 18.55 -6.92 1.64
C GLY A 274 19.05 -5.51 1.31
N GLU A 275 18.38 -4.74 0.43
CA GLU A 275 18.75 -3.34 0.18
C GLU A 275 17.82 -2.37 0.91
N PRO A 276 18.32 -1.51 1.82
CA PRO A 276 17.48 -0.53 2.50
C PRO A 276 17.07 0.59 1.56
N LEU A 277 15.89 1.15 1.83
CA LEU A 277 15.48 2.46 1.33
C LEU A 277 16.25 3.55 2.10
N ILE A 278 16.97 4.40 1.38
CA ILE A 278 17.88 5.38 1.98
C ILE A 278 17.39 6.79 1.68
N PHE A 279 17.19 7.58 2.73
CA PHE A 279 16.93 9.02 2.62
C PHE A 279 18.09 9.80 3.23
N VAL A 280 18.64 10.74 2.46
CA VAL A 280 19.72 11.62 2.90
C VAL A 280 19.14 13.00 3.13
N PHE A 281 19.41 13.58 4.29
CA PHE A 281 19.06 14.94 4.65
C PHE A 281 20.33 15.72 5.01
N GLY A 282 20.28 17.03 4.81
CA GLY A 282 21.36 17.90 5.25
C GLY A 282 21.25 19.30 4.69
N THR A 283 22.21 20.15 5.08
CA THR A 283 22.22 21.56 4.68
C THR A 283 22.54 21.70 3.20
N ASP A 284 21.59 22.27 2.44
CA ASP A 284 21.79 22.56 1.03
C ASP A 284 22.85 23.65 0.84
N VAL A 285 23.79 23.37 -0.08
CA VAL A 285 24.94 24.24 -0.32
C VAL A 285 24.56 25.59 -0.92
N ILE A 286 23.39 25.68 -1.57
CA ILE A 286 22.89 26.87 -2.26
C ILE A 286 21.96 27.67 -1.34
N THR A 287 20.99 27.01 -0.71
CA THR A 287 19.95 27.68 0.08
C THR A 287 20.28 27.82 1.56
N ASP A 288 21.28 27.09 2.08
CA ASP A 288 21.62 27.00 3.51
C ASP A 288 20.46 26.46 4.37
N GLU A 289 19.48 25.81 3.73
CA GLU A 289 18.33 25.18 4.38
C GLU A 289 18.59 23.69 4.58
N PHE A 290 18.18 23.16 5.74
CA PHE A 290 18.20 21.72 6.00
C PHE A 290 17.04 21.04 5.26
N LYS A 291 17.36 20.21 4.28
CA LYS A 291 16.37 19.59 3.38
C LYS A 291 16.83 18.21 2.89
N ILE A 292 15.95 17.51 2.20
CA ILE A 292 16.28 16.22 1.57
C ILE A 292 17.27 16.41 0.43
N GLN A 293 18.24 15.51 0.35
CA GLN A 293 19.29 15.48 -0.65
C GLN A 293 19.11 14.26 -1.56
N ARG A 294 19.35 14.44 -2.85
CA ARG A 294 19.22 13.35 -3.85
C ARG A 294 20.38 12.36 -3.81
N GLY A 295 21.43 12.69 -3.08
CA GLY A 295 22.67 11.93 -2.98
C GLY A 295 23.70 12.73 -2.20
N ILE A 296 24.83 12.08 -1.90
CA ILE A 296 25.95 12.68 -1.16
C ILE A 296 26.60 13.81 -1.97
N GLU A 297 26.50 13.72 -3.30
CA GLU A 297 27.02 14.65 -4.28
C GLU A 297 26.38 16.04 -4.19
N ASN A 298 25.17 16.14 -3.64
CA ASN A 298 24.50 17.43 -3.44
C ASN A 298 25.17 18.29 -2.34
N PHE A 299 25.96 17.68 -1.46
CA PHE A 299 26.78 18.41 -0.49
C PHE A 299 28.00 19.09 -1.12
N ILE A 300 28.23 18.86 -2.42
CA ILE A 300 29.35 19.41 -3.17
C ILE A 300 28.83 20.57 -4.05
N PRO A 301 29.38 21.79 -3.93
CA PRO A 301 28.96 22.90 -4.77
C PRO A 301 29.14 22.63 -6.27
N GLU A 302 28.22 23.07 -7.13
CA GLU A 302 28.30 22.92 -8.61
C GLU A 302 29.61 23.44 -9.23
N ARG A 303 30.20 24.47 -8.62
CA ARG A 303 31.51 25.03 -9.00
C ARG A 303 32.68 24.06 -8.85
N ALA A 304 32.57 23.06 -7.98
CA ALA A 304 33.60 22.02 -7.80
C ALA A 304 33.62 21.03 -8.99
N TYR A 305 32.46 20.80 -9.62
CA TYR A 305 32.33 19.96 -10.83
C TYR A 305 32.71 20.71 -12.11
N ASN A 306 32.71 22.05 -12.10
CA ASN A 306 32.95 22.90 -13.28
C ASN A 306 34.18 23.82 -13.12
N SER A 307 35.27 23.30 -12.55
CA SER A 307 36.47 24.10 -12.22
C SER A 307 37.18 24.73 -13.43
N GLU A 308 36.89 24.27 -14.67
CA GLU A 308 37.48 24.78 -15.92
C GLU A 308 36.93 26.16 -16.36
N ARG A 309 35.69 26.53 -15.99
CA ARG A 309 35.00 27.71 -16.56
C ARG A 309 35.44 29.06 -15.99
N GLU A 310 36.16 29.08 -14.86
CA GLU A 310 36.56 30.33 -14.20
C GLU A 310 38.02 30.78 -14.48
N ARG A 311 38.84 30.02 -15.22
CA ARG A 311 40.26 30.38 -15.41
C ARG A 311 40.77 30.17 -16.84
N GLN A 312 40.44 31.11 -17.73
CA GLN A 312 41.05 31.23 -19.06
C GLN A 312 42.44 31.91 -19.07
N ASP A 313 42.91 32.49 -17.95
CA ASP A 313 44.12 33.34 -17.94
C ASP A 313 45.40 32.73 -17.34
N ASP A 314 45.32 31.61 -16.60
CA ASP A 314 46.51 30.96 -16.02
C ASP A 314 46.61 29.52 -16.56
N GLY A 315 47.40 29.33 -17.62
CA GLY A 315 47.49 28.12 -18.46
C GLY A 315 48.00 26.83 -17.80
N VAL A 316 47.42 26.42 -16.68
CA VAL A 316 47.61 25.10 -16.07
C VAL A 316 46.25 24.43 -15.96
N GLU A 317 45.93 23.57 -16.93
CA GLU A 317 44.75 22.71 -16.87
C GLU A 317 44.91 21.67 -15.73
N PHE A 318 43.86 21.43 -14.94
CA PHE A 318 43.81 20.32 -13.97
C PHE A 318 43.82 18.92 -14.65
N THR A 319 43.99 18.87 -15.97
CA THR A 319 43.61 17.77 -16.87
C THR A 319 44.71 16.76 -17.18
N ARG A 320 45.98 16.98 -16.80
CA ARG A 320 46.99 15.92 -17.00
C ARG A 320 46.76 14.72 -16.09
N ALA A 321 46.13 14.93 -14.93
CA ALA A 321 45.74 13.89 -13.99
C ALA A 321 44.24 13.82 -13.73
N GLY A 322 43.47 14.81 -14.19
CA GLY A 322 42.00 14.83 -14.27
C GLY A 322 41.21 14.50 -12.99
N LEU A 323 41.86 14.59 -11.84
CA LEU A 323 41.25 14.62 -10.53
C LEU A 323 40.60 15.99 -10.31
N THR A 324 39.26 16.05 -10.27
CA THR A 324 38.52 17.28 -9.96
C THR A 324 38.35 17.44 -8.45
N PRO A 325 38.18 18.67 -7.93
CA PRO A 325 37.83 18.87 -6.52
C PRO A 325 36.55 18.13 -6.12
N ALA A 326 35.58 18.02 -7.03
CA ALA A 326 34.34 17.26 -6.80
C ALA A 326 34.61 15.76 -6.64
N LEU A 327 35.40 15.16 -7.53
CA LEU A 327 35.78 13.75 -7.43
C LEU A 327 36.46 13.42 -6.09
N MET A 328 37.34 14.30 -5.64
CA MET A 328 38.02 14.16 -4.35
C MET A 328 37.06 14.25 -3.16
N LEU A 329 36.12 15.19 -3.21
CA LEU A 329 35.09 15.31 -2.19
C LEU A 329 34.13 14.11 -2.19
N GLN A 330 33.79 13.56 -3.34
CA GLN A 330 33.02 12.31 -3.46
C GLN A 330 33.76 11.18 -2.73
N LEU A 331 35.04 10.92 -3.05
CA LEU A 331 35.84 9.91 -2.36
C LEU A 331 35.87 10.10 -0.84
N LEU A 332 36.16 11.32 -0.37
CA LEU A 332 36.23 11.65 1.06
C LEU A 332 34.90 11.41 1.78
N TYR A 333 33.78 11.75 1.13
CA TYR A 333 32.46 11.62 1.74
C TYR A 333 32.03 10.15 1.76
N TYR A 334 32.18 9.41 0.67
CA TYR A 334 31.86 7.99 0.64
C TYR A 334 32.76 7.15 1.55
N GLU A 335 34.04 7.51 1.70
CA GLU A 335 34.94 6.86 2.67
C GLU A 335 34.45 7.00 4.11
N GLN A 336 33.98 8.20 4.49
CA GLN A 336 33.42 8.43 5.83
C GLN A 336 32.11 7.66 6.05
N LEU A 337 31.31 7.49 5.00
CA LEU A 337 29.99 6.85 5.08
C LEU A 337 30.04 5.33 4.84
N ALA A 338 31.14 4.78 4.32
CA ALA A 338 31.26 3.36 3.98
C ALA A 338 31.05 2.43 5.18
N GLN A 339 31.35 2.87 6.40
CA GLN A 339 31.12 2.07 7.61
C GLN A 339 29.65 2.06 8.06
N LEU A 340 28.78 2.88 7.45
CA LEU A 340 27.39 3.01 7.85
C LEU A 340 26.46 2.03 7.14
N ASP A 341 26.76 1.70 5.88
CA ASP A 341 25.95 0.82 5.05
C ASP A 341 26.75 0.25 3.86
N SER A 342 26.38 -0.97 3.46
CA SER A 342 26.92 -1.64 2.27
C SER A 342 26.75 -0.84 0.98
N TYR A 343 25.70 -0.01 0.87
CA TYR A 343 25.50 0.92 -0.24
C TYR A 343 26.69 1.87 -0.38
N PHE A 344 27.08 2.57 0.69
CA PHE A 344 28.16 3.55 0.63
C PHE A 344 29.52 2.88 0.40
N GLU A 345 29.73 1.70 0.98
CA GLU A 345 30.92 0.88 0.72
C GLU A 345 31.02 0.46 -0.75
N SER A 346 29.93 -0.06 -1.33
CA SER A 346 29.85 -0.44 -2.73
C SER A 346 30.09 0.74 -3.67
N ARG A 347 29.50 1.91 -3.36
CA ARG A 347 29.75 3.16 -4.10
C ARG A 347 31.20 3.62 -4.00
N LEU A 348 31.82 3.53 -2.81
CA LEU A 348 33.24 3.83 -2.64
C LEU A 348 34.13 2.90 -3.47
N ASN A 349 33.89 1.59 -3.40
CA ASN A 349 34.65 0.59 -4.15
C ASN A 349 34.50 0.81 -5.66
N SER A 350 33.28 1.02 -6.15
CA SER A 350 33.03 1.36 -7.57
C SER A 350 33.79 2.62 -8.01
N LEU A 351 33.82 3.65 -7.16
CA LEU A 351 34.58 4.87 -7.45
C LEU A 351 36.09 4.62 -7.48
N GLN A 352 36.61 3.85 -6.51
CA GLN A 352 38.03 3.47 -6.45
C GLN A 352 38.43 2.59 -7.65
N ASP A 353 37.62 1.59 -7.99
CA ASP A 353 37.86 0.68 -9.10
C ASP A 353 37.87 1.44 -10.43
N ARG A 354 36.93 2.37 -10.67
CA ARG A 354 36.95 3.20 -11.88
C ARG A 354 38.21 4.07 -11.98
N ILE A 355 38.67 4.60 -10.85
CA ILE A 355 39.92 5.36 -10.79
C ILE A 355 41.13 4.45 -11.09
N LEU A 356 41.12 3.20 -10.61
CA LEU A 356 42.21 2.22 -10.80
C LEU A 356 42.23 1.59 -12.21
N GLU A 357 41.06 1.22 -12.76
CA GLU A 357 40.92 0.49 -14.02
C GLU A 357 41.19 1.37 -15.26
N GLN A 358 40.90 2.68 -15.21
CA GLN A 358 40.95 3.55 -16.39
C GLN A 358 42.33 4.17 -16.69
N GLY A 359 43.40 3.69 -16.05
CA GLY A 359 44.82 3.90 -16.39
C GLY A 359 45.13 5.12 -17.28
N GLY A 360 45.27 6.30 -16.66
CA GLY A 360 45.83 7.51 -17.30
C GLY A 360 45.01 8.19 -18.41
N GLN A 361 43.88 7.65 -18.88
CA GLN A 361 43.13 8.24 -20.01
C GLN A 361 41.68 8.65 -19.75
N ALA A 362 41.13 8.49 -18.55
CA ALA A 362 39.74 8.87 -18.30
C ALA A 362 39.60 9.68 -17.01
N PHE A 363 39.18 10.92 -17.17
CA PHE A 363 38.97 11.83 -16.06
C PHE A 363 37.92 12.90 -16.34
N ARG A 364 37.68 13.26 -17.60
CA ARG A 364 36.65 14.26 -17.92
C ARG A 364 35.26 13.65 -17.78
N GLY A 365 34.54 14.12 -16.77
CA GLY A 365 33.12 13.82 -16.56
C GLY A 365 32.82 12.63 -15.65
N LEU A 366 33.84 11.94 -15.11
CA LEU A 366 33.64 10.80 -14.21
C LEU A 366 32.92 11.19 -12.92
N ASP A 367 33.22 12.37 -12.37
CA ASP A 367 32.52 12.93 -11.20
C ASP A 367 31.03 13.17 -11.46
N MET A 368 30.71 13.71 -12.64
CA MET A 368 29.32 13.93 -13.09
C MET A 368 28.59 12.63 -13.42
N GLU A 369 29.26 11.67 -14.07
CA GLU A 369 28.71 10.35 -14.37
C GLU A 369 28.40 9.60 -13.07
N PHE A 370 29.37 9.55 -12.15
CA PHE A 370 29.19 8.92 -10.85
C PHE A 370 28.07 9.58 -10.04
N ARG A 371 27.96 10.92 -10.08
CA ARG A 371 26.84 11.65 -9.47
C ARG A 371 25.50 11.22 -10.05
N SER A 372 25.37 11.18 -11.38
CA SER A 372 24.12 10.78 -12.03
C SER A 372 23.73 9.37 -11.61
N GLU A 373 24.67 8.43 -11.67
CA GLU A 373 24.43 7.04 -11.33
C GLU A 373 24.05 6.85 -9.85
N SER A 374 24.72 7.51 -8.92
CA SER A 374 24.37 7.44 -7.49
C SER A 374 22.94 7.95 -7.24
N VAL A 375 22.55 9.04 -7.90
CA VAL A 375 21.18 9.57 -7.82
C VAL A 375 20.17 8.60 -8.45
N ASP A 376 20.51 8.00 -9.59
CA ASP A 376 19.64 7.06 -10.29
C ASP A 376 19.39 5.79 -9.46
N ILE A 377 20.41 5.26 -8.79
CA ILE A 377 20.28 4.10 -7.88
C ILE A 377 19.33 4.41 -6.72
N LEU A 378 19.50 5.57 -6.06
CA LEU A 378 18.61 5.96 -4.96
C LEU A 378 17.17 6.19 -5.45
N ASN A 379 16.98 6.84 -6.60
CA ASN A 379 15.66 7.04 -7.20
C ASN A 379 15.00 5.72 -7.59
N GLN A 380 15.76 4.76 -8.10
CA GLN A 380 15.24 3.44 -8.45
C GLN A 380 14.71 2.74 -7.19
N ARG A 381 15.44 2.77 -6.07
CA ARG A 381 14.98 2.22 -4.79
C ARG A 381 13.71 2.90 -4.28
N VAL A 382 13.63 4.22 -4.36
CA VAL A 382 12.42 4.98 -4.00
C VAL A 382 11.26 4.63 -4.93
N GLY A 383 11.51 4.43 -6.23
CA GLY A 383 10.51 4.09 -7.23
C GLY A 383 9.96 2.67 -7.12
N SER A 384 10.72 1.74 -6.54
CA SER A 384 10.28 0.36 -6.26
C SER A 384 9.65 0.20 -4.87
N ALA A 385 9.75 1.20 -4.00
CA ALA A 385 9.14 1.15 -2.67
C ALA A 385 7.63 1.44 -2.74
N PRO A 386 6.82 0.89 -1.82
CA PRO A 386 5.44 1.31 -1.63
C PRO A 386 5.34 2.81 -1.36
N VAL A 387 4.19 3.41 -1.67
CA VAL A 387 3.98 4.86 -1.48
C VAL A 387 4.02 5.24 0.00
N GLU A 388 3.52 4.37 0.87
CA GLU A 388 3.42 4.55 2.31
C GLU A 388 3.40 3.18 3.01
N GLU A 389 3.62 3.18 4.32
CA GLU A 389 3.58 1.99 5.18
C GLU A 389 3.01 2.33 6.57
N SER A 390 2.36 1.35 7.23
CA SER A 390 1.70 1.51 8.53
C SER A 390 2.49 0.83 9.65
N THR A 391 3.01 1.65 10.58
CA THR A 391 3.83 1.17 11.70
C THR A 391 3.07 0.21 12.61
N PHE A 392 1.76 0.43 12.80
CA PHE A 392 0.99 -0.42 13.70
C PHE A 392 0.54 -1.72 13.04
N ALA A 393 0.15 -1.69 11.76
CA ALA A 393 -0.26 -2.90 11.05
C ALA A 393 0.90 -3.89 10.94
N ASP A 394 2.11 -3.40 10.64
CA ASP A 394 3.29 -4.26 10.44
C ASP A 394 3.81 -4.91 11.73
N GLN A 395 3.43 -4.39 12.90
CA GLN A 395 3.73 -5.04 14.18
C GLN A 395 2.85 -6.27 14.42
N ILE A 396 1.65 -6.30 13.84
CA ILE A 396 0.66 -7.36 14.08
C ILE A 396 0.86 -8.46 13.03
N PRO A 397 0.91 -9.75 13.43
CA PRO A 397 1.04 -10.85 12.50
C PRO A 397 -0.10 -10.86 11.48
N ASP A 398 0.27 -10.93 10.20
CA ASP A 398 -0.69 -11.10 9.11
C ASP A 398 -1.33 -12.49 9.15
N ILE A 399 -2.63 -12.55 8.88
CA ILE A 399 -3.41 -13.76 8.75
C ILE A 399 -3.79 -13.88 7.27
N PRO A 400 -3.19 -14.83 6.53
CA PRO A 400 -3.56 -15.07 5.14
C PRO A 400 -5.06 -15.29 5.01
N LEU A 401 -5.70 -14.49 4.16
CA LEU A 401 -7.14 -14.47 3.91
C LEU A 401 -7.41 -14.55 2.41
N ASN A 402 -8.25 -15.49 2.00
CA ASN A 402 -8.69 -15.64 0.62
C ASN A 402 -10.20 -15.56 0.53
N VAL A 403 -10.69 -14.93 -0.54
CA VAL A 403 -12.11 -14.80 -0.83
C VAL A 403 -12.42 -15.40 -2.19
N TYR A 404 -13.44 -16.26 -2.24
CA TYR A 404 -13.90 -16.90 -3.47
C TYR A 404 -15.39 -16.64 -3.64
N GLN A 405 -15.82 -16.33 -4.86
CA GLN A 405 -17.21 -15.98 -5.14
C GLN A 405 -17.76 -16.80 -6.30
N TYR A 406 -18.98 -17.30 -6.11
CA TYR A 406 -19.72 -18.04 -7.12
C TYR A 406 -21.12 -17.45 -7.27
N ARG A 407 -21.52 -17.12 -8.49
CA ARG A 407 -22.83 -16.53 -8.78
C ARG A 407 -23.83 -17.60 -9.22
N PHE A 408 -25.07 -17.44 -8.76
CA PHE A 408 -26.20 -18.33 -9.03
C PHE A 408 -27.48 -17.53 -9.24
N LEU A 409 -28.56 -18.19 -9.67
CA LEU A 409 -29.93 -17.68 -9.62
C LEU A 409 -30.75 -18.54 -8.66
N ASP A 410 -31.58 -17.90 -7.83
CA ASP A 410 -32.51 -18.62 -6.95
C ASP A 410 -33.71 -19.22 -7.71
N GLU A 411 -34.62 -19.89 -6.99
CA GLU A 411 -35.83 -20.49 -7.58
C GLU A 411 -36.76 -19.47 -8.27
N ASN A 412 -36.65 -18.19 -7.95
CA ASN A 412 -37.44 -17.11 -8.54
C ASN A 412 -36.62 -16.31 -9.58
N LEU A 413 -35.47 -16.82 -10.01
CA LEU A 413 -34.52 -16.17 -10.92
C LEU A 413 -33.88 -14.89 -10.36
N ASN A 414 -33.89 -14.68 -9.04
CA ASN A 414 -33.15 -13.57 -8.45
C ASN A 414 -31.66 -13.93 -8.38
N PRO A 415 -30.74 -13.04 -8.81
CA PRO A 415 -29.33 -13.31 -8.70
C PRO A 415 -28.86 -13.40 -7.25
N LYS A 416 -28.05 -14.42 -6.98
CA LYS A 416 -27.39 -14.69 -5.70
C LYS A 416 -25.89 -14.77 -5.88
N ILE A 417 -25.15 -14.53 -4.81
CA ILE A 417 -23.71 -14.74 -4.76
C ILE A 417 -23.34 -15.48 -3.47
N LEU A 418 -22.62 -16.59 -3.63
CA LEU A 418 -22.05 -17.38 -2.55
C LEU A 418 -20.59 -16.95 -2.38
N THR A 419 -20.24 -16.46 -1.20
CA THR A 419 -18.91 -15.98 -0.86
C THR A 419 -18.28 -16.91 0.18
N PHE A 420 -17.13 -17.48 -0.15
CA PHE A 420 -16.26 -18.21 0.75
C PHE A 420 -15.18 -17.28 1.27
N ILE A 421 -15.04 -17.19 2.59
CA ILE A 421 -13.95 -16.50 3.27
C ILE A 421 -13.12 -17.56 3.97
N GLU A 422 -11.86 -17.70 3.59
CA GLU A 422 -10.95 -18.72 4.14
C GLU A 422 -9.70 -18.06 4.72
N SER A 423 -9.35 -18.43 5.95
CA SER A 423 -8.20 -17.84 6.64
C SER A 423 -7.29 -18.88 7.31
N SER A 424 -6.00 -18.55 7.45
CA SER A 424 -5.03 -19.35 8.20
C SER A 424 -4.41 -18.57 9.36
N ALA A 425 -5.04 -18.62 10.54
CA ALA A 425 -4.58 -17.90 11.72
C ALA A 425 -3.45 -18.60 12.51
N ARG A 426 -2.83 -19.63 11.90
CA ARG A 426 -1.89 -20.51 12.60
C ARG A 426 -0.64 -19.78 13.10
N GLU A 427 -0.02 -18.97 12.26
CA GLU A 427 1.21 -18.27 12.64
C GLU A 427 0.94 -17.27 13.77
N ALA A 428 -0.07 -16.41 13.61
CA ALA A 428 -0.52 -15.48 14.63
C ALA A 428 -0.82 -16.17 15.97
N PHE A 429 -1.56 -17.28 15.93
CA PHE A 429 -1.85 -18.08 17.12
C PHE A 429 -0.58 -18.62 17.78
N LEU A 430 0.32 -19.23 17.00
CA LEU A 430 1.54 -19.85 17.54
C LEU A 430 2.47 -18.82 18.17
N ILE A 431 2.63 -17.64 17.55
CA ILE A 431 3.41 -16.52 18.09
C ILE A 431 2.88 -16.14 19.48
N ASP A 432 1.57 -15.92 19.61
CA ASP A 432 0.96 -15.54 20.88
C ASP A 432 1.02 -16.67 21.93
N TYR A 433 0.70 -17.90 21.53
CA TYR A 433 0.75 -19.09 22.39
C TYR A 433 2.15 -19.29 22.99
N HIS A 434 3.20 -19.19 22.16
CA HIS A 434 4.57 -19.38 22.62
C HIS A 434 5.05 -18.24 23.52
N ARG A 435 4.63 -16.99 23.26
CA ARG A 435 4.94 -15.84 24.13
C ARG A 435 4.28 -15.95 25.51
N ASN A 436 3.06 -16.48 25.56
CA ASN A 436 2.29 -16.64 26.80
C ASN A 436 2.35 -18.06 27.39
N ARG A 437 3.33 -18.87 26.98
CA ARG A 437 3.49 -20.26 27.43
C ARG A 437 3.58 -20.34 28.95
N GLY A 438 2.75 -21.20 29.55
CA GLY A 438 2.64 -21.36 31.00
C GLY A 438 1.54 -20.52 31.67
N ARG A 439 0.85 -19.65 30.91
CA ARG A 439 -0.39 -18.98 31.36
C ARG A 439 -1.65 -19.72 30.93
N TYR A 440 -1.52 -20.69 30.05
CA TYR A 440 -2.61 -21.58 29.65
C TYR A 440 -2.58 -22.84 30.51
N ASN A 441 -3.75 -23.25 31.02
CA ASN A 441 -3.94 -24.52 31.73
C ASN A 441 -4.12 -25.71 30.77
N VAL A 442 -3.51 -25.64 29.59
CA VAL A 442 -3.70 -26.58 28.47
C VAL A 442 -2.35 -27.11 28.01
N ASN A 443 -2.25 -28.42 27.79
CA ASN A 443 -1.00 -29.05 27.37
C ASN A 443 -0.74 -28.82 25.88
N ALA A 444 0.51 -28.51 25.51
CA ALA A 444 0.92 -28.37 24.10
C ALA A 444 0.64 -29.62 23.24
N ALA A 445 0.52 -30.79 23.88
CA ALA A 445 0.14 -32.04 23.21
C ALA A 445 -1.30 -32.03 22.64
N GLU A 446 -2.13 -31.06 23.03
CA GLU A 446 -3.51 -30.91 22.58
C GLU A 446 -3.61 -30.10 21.26
N LEU A 447 -2.52 -29.49 20.80
CA LEU A 447 -2.41 -28.85 19.49
C LEU A 447 -2.29 -29.92 18.39
N GLN A 448 -3.39 -30.60 18.13
CA GLN A 448 -3.53 -31.58 17.06
C GLN A 448 -3.88 -30.91 15.74
N ASP A 449 -3.37 -31.51 14.67
CA ASP A 449 -3.55 -31.03 13.32
C ASP A 449 -5.03 -31.10 12.87
N GLY A 450 -5.52 -30.06 12.19
CA GLY A 450 -6.86 -30.01 11.62
C GLY A 450 -8.03 -29.98 12.62
N ARG A 451 -7.77 -29.86 13.93
CA ARG A 451 -8.84 -29.66 14.93
C ARG A 451 -9.14 -28.18 15.14
N ASP A 452 -10.40 -27.91 15.48
CA ASP A 452 -10.77 -26.63 16.06
C ASP A 452 -10.15 -26.49 17.45
N ILE A 453 -9.18 -25.59 17.56
CA ILE A 453 -8.50 -25.32 18.82
C ILE A 453 -9.27 -24.34 19.71
N SER A 454 -10.28 -23.63 19.20
CA SER A 454 -11.10 -22.72 20.02
C SER A 454 -11.89 -23.48 21.09
N GLU A 455 -12.23 -24.75 20.84
CA GLU A 455 -12.84 -25.65 21.82
C GLU A 455 -11.91 -25.96 23.01
N ILE A 456 -10.59 -25.91 22.78
CA ILE A 456 -9.57 -26.23 23.76
C ILE A 456 -9.09 -24.95 24.46
N PHE A 457 -8.85 -23.90 23.67
CA PHE A 457 -8.41 -22.60 24.12
C PHE A 457 -9.55 -21.59 24.01
N THR A 458 -10.51 -21.67 24.94
CA THR A 458 -11.75 -20.87 24.97
C THR A 458 -11.57 -19.36 25.15
N TYR A 459 -10.33 -18.86 25.14
CA TYR A 459 -10.02 -17.44 25.20
C TYR A 459 -9.73 -16.85 23.83
N TYR A 460 -9.55 -17.69 22.80
CA TYR A 460 -9.32 -17.25 21.44
C TYR A 460 -10.61 -17.22 20.64
N ASP A 461 -10.84 -16.08 20.00
CA ASP A 461 -11.90 -15.93 19.02
C ASP A 461 -11.26 -15.60 17.67
N LEU A 462 -11.70 -16.30 16.62
CA LEU A 462 -11.40 -15.96 15.24
C LEU A 462 -12.66 -15.34 14.63
N ASN A 463 -12.57 -14.10 14.20
CA ASN A 463 -13.68 -13.38 13.59
C ASN A 463 -13.43 -13.24 12.10
N HIS A 464 -14.40 -13.60 11.26
CA HIS A 464 -14.47 -13.19 9.86
C HIS A 464 -15.52 -12.10 9.74
N THR A 465 -15.19 -11.01 9.07
CA THR A 465 -16.13 -9.89 8.85
C THR A 465 -16.20 -9.57 7.36
N LEU A 466 -17.41 -9.54 6.82
CA LEU A 466 -17.70 -9.09 5.46
C LEU A 466 -18.44 -7.75 5.52
N GLN A 467 -17.88 -6.72 4.90
CA GLN A 467 -18.48 -5.39 4.78
C GLN A 467 -18.80 -5.07 3.33
N ILE A 468 -19.97 -4.47 3.12
CA ILE A 468 -20.44 -4.00 1.82
C ILE A 468 -20.50 -2.48 1.84
N TYR A 469 -19.91 -1.85 0.83
CA TYR A 469 -19.87 -0.40 0.71
C TYR A 469 -20.74 0.12 -0.44
N ASP A 470 -21.34 1.30 -0.23
CA ASP A 470 -21.93 2.09 -1.31
C ASP A 470 -20.86 2.81 -2.15
N GLU A 471 -21.29 3.58 -3.16
CA GLU A 471 -20.39 4.39 -3.99
C GLU A 471 -19.66 5.50 -3.22
N SER A 472 -20.14 5.86 -2.02
CA SER A 472 -19.57 6.84 -1.12
C SER A 472 -18.73 6.22 0.01
N TRP A 473 -18.45 4.92 -0.06
CA TRP A 473 -17.70 4.18 0.95
C TRP A 473 -18.33 4.21 2.35
N ASN A 474 -19.66 4.35 2.43
CA ASN A 474 -20.41 4.02 3.64
C ASN A 474 -20.62 2.51 3.72
N VAL A 475 -20.49 1.97 4.93
CA VAL A 475 -20.91 0.60 5.21
C VAL A 475 -22.43 0.52 5.09
N VAL A 476 -22.91 -0.19 4.08
CA VAL A 476 -24.33 -0.46 3.85
C VAL A 476 -24.77 -1.67 4.65
N ASP A 477 -23.91 -2.68 4.70
CA ASP A 477 -24.14 -3.92 5.42
C ASP A 477 -22.82 -4.48 5.97
N SER A 478 -22.91 -5.20 7.08
CA SER A 478 -21.76 -5.80 7.75
C SER A 478 -22.19 -7.07 8.46
N GLU A 479 -21.55 -8.18 8.12
CA GLU A 479 -21.79 -9.48 8.74
C GLU A 479 -20.53 -9.97 9.45
N VAL A 480 -20.67 -10.49 10.67
CA VAL A 480 -19.56 -11.02 11.48
C VAL A 480 -19.85 -12.48 11.81
N HIS A 481 -18.85 -13.34 11.58
CA HIS A 481 -18.92 -14.78 11.80
C HIS A 481 -17.73 -15.25 12.63
N ASN A 482 -17.93 -16.33 13.37
CA ASN A 482 -16.93 -16.96 14.23
C ASN A 482 -16.62 -18.37 13.74
N PRO A 483 -15.86 -18.54 12.65
CA PRO A 483 -15.53 -19.87 12.16
C PRO A 483 -14.61 -20.61 13.15
N PRO A 484 -14.59 -21.95 13.11
CA PRO A 484 -13.63 -22.76 13.85
C PRO A 484 -12.19 -22.28 13.65
N LEU A 485 -11.39 -22.24 14.72
CA LEU A 485 -9.96 -21.88 14.62
C LEU A 485 -9.16 -23.14 14.33
N ILE A 486 -8.80 -23.36 13.06
CA ILE A 486 -8.13 -24.59 12.63
C ILE A 486 -6.63 -24.34 12.49
N LEU A 487 -5.83 -25.18 13.14
CA LEU A 487 -4.36 -25.18 13.00
C LEU A 487 -3.92 -26.34 12.09
N ASP A 488 -3.88 -26.11 10.79
CA ASP A 488 -3.40 -27.13 9.85
C ASP A 488 -1.87 -27.06 9.64
N ARG A 489 -1.19 -28.20 9.77
CA ARG A 489 0.26 -28.38 9.64
C ARG A 489 0.69 -28.81 8.24
N GLY A 490 -0.21 -29.31 7.39
CA GLY A 490 0.11 -29.84 6.06
C GLY A 490 -1.00 -29.64 5.02
N ASP A 491 -0.60 -29.50 3.76
CA ASP A 491 -1.43 -29.49 2.55
C ASP A 491 -2.52 -28.42 2.37
N ASN A 492 -2.68 -27.47 3.29
CA ASN A 492 -3.50 -26.27 3.07
C ASN A 492 -5.03 -26.52 2.99
N ARG A 493 -5.48 -27.75 3.29
CA ARG A 493 -6.85 -28.22 2.97
C ARG A 493 -7.89 -27.91 4.06
N ASN A 494 -7.51 -27.89 5.34
CA ASN A 494 -8.43 -27.56 6.42
C ASN A 494 -8.18 -26.14 6.94
N ARG A 495 -8.89 -25.17 6.35
CA ARG A 495 -8.83 -23.76 6.73
C ARG A 495 -10.05 -23.36 7.54
N SER A 496 -9.89 -22.35 8.38
CA SER A 496 -11.02 -21.66 9.01
C SER A 496 -11.84 -20.98 7.92
N ARG A 497 -13.13 -21.32 7.82
CA ARG A 497 -13.98 -20.93 6.69
C ARG A 497 -15.33 -20.39 7.15
N THR A 498 -15.75 -19.32 6.51
CA THR A 498 -17.10 -18.76 6.57
C THR A 498 -17.71 -18.81 5.16
N ILE A 499 -19.00 -19.13 5.07
CA ILE A 499 -19.74 -19.20 3.80
C ILE A 499 -20.98 -18.31 3.95
N ILE A 500 -21.14 -17.37 3.03
CA ILE A 500 -22.20 -16.35 3.07
C ILE A 500 -22.91 -16.35 1.73
N GLU A 501 -24.23 -16.49 1.73
CA GLU A 501 -25.07 -16.31 0.55
C GLU A 501 -25.82 -14.97 0.64
N GLN A 502 -25.67 -14.12 -0.38
CA GLN A 502 -26.26 -12.78 -0.42
C GLN A 502 -27.06 -12.55 -1.71
N ASP A 503 -28.03 -11.65 -1.64
CA ASP A 503 -28.68 -11.08 -2.82
C ASP A 503 -27.68 -10.32 -3.67
N HIS A 504 -27.65 -10.59 -4.98
CA HIS A 504 -26.68 -10.00 -5.90
C HIS A 504 -27.35 -9.06 -6.91
N ASN A 505 -27.84 -7.92 -6.45
CA ASN A 505 -28.61 -7.01 -7.30
C ASN A 505 -27.75 -6.01 -8.11
N GLY A 506 -26.44 -6.00 -7.92
CA GLY A 506 -25.55 -5.03 -8.54
C GLY A 506 -24.09 -5.21 -8.16
N ARG A 507 -23.22 -4.33 -8.66
CA ARG A 507 -21.81 -4.32 -8.24
C ARG A 507 -21.67 -3.48 -6.98
N SER A 508 -20.97 -4.01 -5.98
CA SER A 508 -20.56 -3.28 -4.78
C SER A 508 -19.06 -3.45 -4.54
N ASN A 509 -18.48 -2.51 -3.80
CA ASN A 509 -17.15 -2.72 -3.21
C ASN A 509 -17.35 -3.49 -1.90
N GLN A 510 -16.48 -4.45 -1.61
CA GLN A 510 -16.53 -5.25 -0.40
C GLN A 510 -15.16 -5.37 0.25
N ALA A 511 -15.17 -5.58 1.56
CA ALA A 511 -14.00 -5.96 2.33
C ALA A 511 -14.31 -7.21 3.14
N ALA A 512 -13.53 -8.27 2.94
CA ALA A 512 -13.44 -9.36 3.90
C ALA A 512 -12.27 -9.05 4.84
N SER A 513 -12.44 -9.28 6.12
CA SER A 513 -11.37 -9.17 7.12
C SER A 513 -11.42 -10.30 8.13
N VAL A 514 -10.28 -10.57 8.73
CA VAL A 514 -10.12 -11.56 9.78
C VAL A 514 -9.37 -10.96 10.96
N GLU A 515 -9.86 -11.21 12.17
CA GLU A 515 -9.19 -10.84 13.41
C GLU A 515 -9.05 -12.07 14.30
N LEU A 516 -7.83 -12.31 14.79
CA LEU A 516 -7.59 -13.26 15.88
C LEU A 516 -7.49 -12.49 17.20
N LEU A 517 -8.38 -12.79 18.12
CA LEU A 517 -8.49 -12.11 19.42
C LEU A 517 -8.16 -13.11 20.54
N ASN A 518 -7.52 -12.63 21.61
CA ASN A 518 -7.27 -13.39 22.83
C ASN A 518 -7.70 -12.59 24.06
N TYR A 519 -8.76 -13.06 24.71
CA TYR A 519 -9.38 -12.43 25.87
C TYR A 519 -8.88 -12.97 27.22
N ASN A 520 -7.79 -13.73 27.23
CA ASN A 520 -7.23 -14.22 28.48
C ASN A 520 -6.69 -13.04 29.32
N PRO A 521 -7.25 -12.78 30.52
CA PRO A 521 -6.87 -11.64 31.35
C PRO A 521 -5.44 -11.71 31.88
N ASP A 522 -4.84 -12.90 31.89
CA ASP A 522 -3.44 -13.09 32.28
C ASP A 522 -2.46 -12.78 31.15
N THR A 523 -2.94 -12.60 29.92
CA THR A 523 -2.13 -12.18 28.77
C THR A 523 -2.08 -10.66 28.66
N LYS A 524 -0.96 -10.12 28.21
CA LYS A 524 -0.82 -8.67 27.96
C LYS A 524 -1.03 -8.39 26.49
N ALA A 525 -1.46 -7.16 26.18
CA ALA A 525 -1.36 -6.62 24.83
C ALA A 525 0.06 -6.85 24.31
N VAL A 526 0.13 -7.33 23.08
CA VAL A 526 1.38 -7.80 22.49
C VAL A 526 2.16 -6.63 21.87
N TYR A 527 1.45 -5.58 21.46
CA TYR A 527 1.96 -4.47 20.68
C TYR A 527 1.53 -3.14 21.29
N GLU A 528 2.39 -2.13 21.21
CA GLU A 528 2.10 -0.75 21.64
C GLU A 528 1.31 -0.06 20.53
N THR A 529 0.10 -0.55 20.30
CA THR A 529 -0.79 -0.11 19.22
C THR A 529 -2.05 0.51 19.81
N PRO A 530 -2.68 1.51 19.15
CA PRO A 530 -4.00 2.00 19.54
C PRO A 530 -5.14 0.97 19.32
N PHE A 531 -4.80 -0.19 18.77
CA PHE A 531 -5.71 -1.27 18.43
C PHE A 531 -6.22 -1.97 19.70
N ASN A 532 -7.30 -2.74 19.57
CA ASN A 532 -7.84 -3.56 20.64
C ASN A 532 -6.72 -4.39 21.32
N PRO A 533 -6.50 -4.24 22.65
CA PRO A 533 -5.51 -5.00 23.40
C PRO A 533 -5.61 -6.52 23.30
N ALA A 534 -6.78 -7.05 22.89
CA ALA A 534 -7.00 -8.47 22.63
C ALA A 534 -6.50 -8.95 21.26
N LEU A 535 -6.20 -8.05 20.32
CA LEU A 535 -5.78 -8.40 18.95
C LEU A 535 -4.42 -9.12 18.93
N ARG A 536 -4.35 -10.21 18.16
CA ARG A 536 -3.17 -11.09 18.02
C ARG A 536 -2.76 -11.34 16.58
N GLY A 537 -3.68 -11.13 15.64
CA GLY A 537 -3.40 -11.18 14.21
C GLY A 537 -4.56 -10.55 13.46
N LEU A 538 -4.26 -10.03 12.26
CA LEU A 538 -5.23 -9.40 11.39
C LEU A 538 -4.99 -9.83 9.95
N GLY A 539 -6.00 -9.74 9.11
CA GLY A 539 -5.87 -9.91 7.66
C GLY A 539 -7.06 -9.25 6.97
N LYS A 540 -6.85 -8.70 5.77
CA LYS A 540 -7.93 -8.11 4.99
C LYS A 540 -7.78 -8.38 3.51
N HIS A 541 -8.92 -8.47 2.83
CA HIS A 541 -8.99 -8.57 1.38
C HIS A 541 -10.13 -7.69 0.89
N GLN A 542 -9.79 -6.69 0.08
CA GLN A 542 -10.76 -5.78 -0.53
C GLN A 542 -10.90 -6.09 -2.01
N TYR A 543 -12.13 -6.14 -2.48
CA TYR A 543 -12.44 -6.51 -3.85
C TYR A 543 -13.74 -5.87 -4.31
N ARG A 544 -13.94 -5.83 -5.62
CA ARG A 544 -15.19 -5.39 -6.23
C ARG A 544 -15.96 -6.61 -6.70
N GLN A 545 -17.22 -6.72 -6.31
CA GLN A 545 -18.05 -7.84 -6.74
C GLN A 545 -18.18 -7.91 -8.27
N PRO A 546 -18.22 -9.12 -8.84
CA PRO A 546 -18.53 -9.31 -10.25
C PRO A 546 -19.94 -8.82 -10.58
N ALA A 547 -20.24 -8.62 -11.87
CA ALA A 547 -21.63 -8.35 -12.27
C ALA A 547 -22.53 -9.56 -11.95
N PRO A 548 -23.81 -9.34 -11.61
CA PRO A 548 -24.76 -10.43 -11.43
C PRO A 548 -25.02 -11.19 -12.73
N LEU A 549 -25.54 -12.41 -12.58
CA LEU A 549 -26.02 -13.20 -13.72
C LEU A 549 -27.25 -12.54 -14.35
N ASN A 550 -27.50 -12.84 -15.63
CA ASN A 550 -28.70 -12.36 -16.28
C ASN A 550 -29.93 -13.09 -15.73
N ALA A 551 -30.88 -12.32 -15.18
CA ALA A 551 -32.15 -12.82 -14.66
C ALA A 551 -33.28 -12.84 -15.70
N ASP A 552 -33.03 -12.40 -16.94
CA ASP A 552 -34.04 -12.42 -18.00
C ASP A 552 -34.45 -13.86 -18.35
N ALA A 553 -35.71 -14.21 -18.09
CA ALA A 553 -36.26 -15.54 -18.32
C ALA A 553 -36.22 -16.00 -19.78
N ASP A 554 -36.07 -15.08 -20.75
CA ASP A 554 -35.96 -15.41 -22.17
C ASP A 554 -34.51 -15.75 -22.60
N SER A 555 -33.53 -15.59 -21.71
CA SER A 555 -32.11 -15.77 -21.99
C SER A 555 -31.58 -17.00 -21.27
N LEU A 556 -30.99 -17.93 -22.02
CA LEU A 556 -30.23 -19.03 -21.44
C LEU A 556 -29.08 -18.49 -20.57
N GLU A 557 -29.00 -18.99 -19.34
CA GLU A 557 -27.97 -18.58 -18.39
C GLU A 557 -27.40 -19.79 -17.64
N MET A 558 -26.19 -19.64 -17.12
CA MET A 558 -25.47 -20.67 -16.39
C MET A 558 -24.79 -20.08 -15.15
N ALA A 559 -24.83 -20.79 -14.03
CA ALA A 559 -24.09 -20.44 -12.83
C ALA A 559 -22.57 -20.42 -13.07
N ASP A 560 -21.83 -19.85 -12.13
CA ASP A 560 -20.39 -20.09 -12.09
C ASP A 560 -20.12 -21.56 -11.77
N LEU A 561 -19.05 -22.13 -12.36
CA LEU A 561 -18.68 -23.52 -12.14
C LEU A 561 -18.04 -23.68 -10.77
N VAL A 562 -18.56 -24.59 -9.96
CA VAL A 562 -17.93 -24.95 -8.68
C VAL A 562 -17.22 -26.28 -8.87
N LEU A 563 -15.89 -26.23 -8.78
CA LEU A 563 -15.02 -27.40 -8.95
C LEU A 563 -14.62 -27.94 -7.58
N GLY A 564 -14.51 -29.24 -7.47
CA GLY A 564 -14.05 -29.89 -6.27
C GLY A 564 -13.69 -31.35 -6.48
N TYR A 565 -13.53 -32.09 -5.39
CA TYR A 565 -13.21 -33.50 -5.42
C TYR A 565 -13.87 -34.26 -4.28
N GLN A 566 -14.05 -35.55 -4.49
CA GLN A 566 -14.69 -36.42 -3.49
C GLN A 566 -13.63 -37.04 -2.59
N LYS A 567 -13.78 -36.89 -1.27
CA LYS A 567 -12.95 -37.55 -0.26
C LYS A 567 -13.85 -38.17 0.80
N THR A 568 -13.52 -39.38 1.24
CA THR A 568 -14.40 -40.15 2.14
C THR A 568 -14.75 -39.36 3.41
N ASP A 569 -16.05 -39.22 3.68
CA ASP A 569 -16.63 -38.54 4.84
C ASP A 569 -16.25 -37.04 5.01
N GLN A 570 -15.81 -36.37 3.95
CA GLN A 570 -15.48 -34.94 3.95
C GLN A 570 -16.20 -34.20 2.82
N PHE A 571 -16.80 -33.06 3.13
CA PHE A 571 -17.48 -32.20 2.17
C PHE A 571 -17.49 -30.75 2.65
N THR A 572 -17.84 -29.84 1.75
CA THR A 572 -17.94 -28.41 2.02
C THR A 572 -19.38 -27.98 1.79
N GLU A 573 -20.17 -27.82 2.85
CA GLU A 573 -21.54 -27.32 2.72
C GLU A 573 -21.60 -26.01 1.92
N PRO A 574 -22.63 -25.80 1.08
CA PRO A 574 -23.77 -26.69 0.85
C PRO A 574 -23.48 -27.86 -0.11
N PHE A 575 -22.25 -27.97 -0.64
CA PHE A 575 -21.88 -28.98 -1.63
C PHE A 575 -21.55 -30.33 -0.99
N PRO A 576 -21.95 -31.46 -1.61
CA PRO A 576 -21.71 -32.80 -1.08
C PRO A 576 -20.28 -33.33 -1.34
N PHE A 577 -19.35 -32.45 -1.71
CA PHE A 577 -17.95 -32.74 -2.02
C PHE A 577 -17.04 -31.62 -1.46
N ILE A 578 -15.72 -31.81 -1.51
CA ILE A 578 -14.77 -30.76 -1.08
C ILE A 578 -14.62 -29.76 -2.22
N VAL A 579 -15.01 -28.50 -1.99
CA VAL A 579 -14.82 -27.43 -2.97
C VAL A 579 -13.33 -27.06 -3.04
N ALA A 580 -12.75 -27.13 -4.23
CA ALA A 580 -11.36 -26.77 -4.52
C ALA A 580 -11.24 -25.28 -4.84
N ASN A 581 -11.47 -24.43 -3.82
CA ASN A 581 -11.45 -22.97 -3.97
C ASN A 581 -10.09 -22.43 -4.42
N ASP A 582 -9.00 -23.02 -3.92
CA ASP A 582 -7.63 -22.75 -4.34
C ASP A 582 -7.30 -23.28 -5.75
N ARG A 583 -8.27 -23.94 -6.39
CA ARG A 583 -8.18 -24.57 -7.72
C ARG A 583 -7.16 -25.70 -7.76
N VAL A 584 -6.88 -26.33 -6.63
CA VAL A 584 -5.97 -27.47 -6.53
C VAL A 584 -6.77 -28.74 -6.26
N VAL A 585 -6.56 -29.75 -7.09
CA VAL A 585 -7.20 -31.06 -7.00
C VAL A 585 -6.12 -32.12 -6.77
N PRO A 586 -6.24 -32.97 -5.74
CA PRO A 586 -5.27 -34.03 -5.53
C PRO A 586 -5.34 -35.09 -6.63
N PHE A 587 -4.18 -35.60 -7.04
CA PHE A 587 -4.07 -36.71 -7.98
C PHE A 587 -4.78 -37.96 -7.42
N GLU A 588 -5.38 -38.74 -8.32
CA GLU A 588 -6.23 -39.93 -8.03
C GLU A 588 -7.59 -39.67 -7.36
N GLU A 589 -7.88 -38.46 -6.90
CA GLU A 589 -9.22 -38.12 -6.39
C GLU A 589 -10.20 -37.85 -7.55
N THR A 590 -11.46 -38.28 -7.39
CA THR A 590 -12.51 -38.06 -8.39
C THR A 590 -12.89 -36.59 -8.44
N LEU A 591 -12.75 -35.96 -9.61
CA LEU A 591 -13.15 -34.58 -9.85
C LEU A 591 -14.67 -34.48 -9.89
N VAL A 592 -15.20 -33.46 -9.23
CA VAL A 592 -16.63 -33.15 -9.22
C VAL A 592 -16.83 -31.74 -9.75
N LEU A 593 -17.70 -31.62 -10.75
CA LEU A 593 -18.14 -30.36 -11.31
C LEU A 593 -19.61 -30.13 -10.96
N HIS A 594 -19.87 -29.17 -10.08
CA HIS A 594 -21.22 -28.69 -9.86
C HIS A 594 -21.56 -27.59 -10.88
N PHE A 595 -22.72 -27.72 -11.51
CA PHE A 595 -23.22 -26.73 -12.46
C PHE A 595 -24.73 -26.54 -12.35
N GLU A 596 -25.17 -25.32 -12.67
CA GLU A 596 -26.58 -24.99 -12.82
C GLU A 596 -26.86 -24.32 -14.16
N VAL A 597 -27.93 -24.75 -14.84
CA VAL A 597 -28.44 -24.17 -16.08
C VAL A 597 -29.85 -23.65 -15.84
N TYR A 598 -30.13 -22.44 -16.31
CA TYR A 598 -31.40 -21.73 -16.08
C TYR A 598 -32.08 -21.36 -17.40
N ASN A 599 -33.39 -21.13 -17.33
CA ASN A 599 -34.21 -20.63 -18.42
C ASN A 599 -34.20 -21.55 -19.66
N LEU A 600 -34.26 -22.87 -19.44
CA LEU A 600 -34.38 -23.84 -20.52
C LEU A 600 -35.80 -23.84 -21.08
N GLU A 601 -35.94 -23.76 -22.40
CA GLU A 601 -37.25 -23.80 -23.05
C GLU A 601 -37.79 -25.24 -23.09
N ALA A 602 -39.07 -25.38 -22.76
CA ALA A 602 -39.76 -26.66 -22.82
C ALA A 602 -40.18 -26.99 -24.27
N ARG A 603 -40.04 -28.26 -24.65
CA ARG A 603 -40.57 -28.79 -25.91
C ARG A 603 -42.10 -28.93 -25.84
N ASP A 604 -42.70 -29.28 -26.97
CA ASP A 604 -44.13 -29.56 -27.10
C ASP A 604 -44.65 -30.65 -26.12
N ASP A 605 -43.78 -31.53 -25.63
CA ASP A 605 -44.11 -32.59 -24.66
C ASP A 605 -43.95 -32.19 -23.19
N GLY A 606 -43.54 -30.94 -22.93
CA GLY A 606 -43.36 -30.38 -21.58
C GLY A 606 -42.00 -30.66 -20.95
N PHE A 607 -41.10 -31.38 -21.64
CA PHE A 607 -39.73 -31.61 -21.16
C PHE A 607 -38.76 -30.62 -21.80
N THR A 608 -37.73 -30.21 -21.04
CA THR A 608 -36.59 -29.44 -21.55
C THR A 608 -35.51 -30.38 -22.06
N GLN A 609 -34.71 -29.90 -23.02
CA GLN A 609 -33.60 -30.67 -23.56
C GLN A 609 -32.41 -29.75 -23.87
N PHE A 610 -31.25 -30.08 -23.32
CA PHE A 610 -30.01 -29.39 -23.61
C PHE A 610 -28.84 -30.35 -23.78
N GLU A 611 -27.83 -29.88 -24.50
CA GLU A 611 -26.55 -30.56 -24.65
C GLU A 611 -25.49 -29.83 -23.81
N LEU A 612 -24.70 -30.59 -23.04
CA LEU A 612 -23.53 -30.09 -22.32
C LEU A 612 -22.29 -30.75 -22.90
N THR A 613 -21.35 -29.93 -23.38
CA THR A 613 -20.02 -30.38 -23.80
C THR A 613 -18.99 -29.78 -22.88
N TYR A 614 -18.24 -30.61 -22.16
CA TYR A 614 -17.07 -30.14 -21.41
C TYR A 614 -15.77 -30.56 -22.10
N ARG A 615 -14.75 -29.72 -21.95
CA ARG A 615 -13.39 -29.94 -22.46
C ARG A 615 -12.39 -29.67 -21.36
N ILE A 616 -11.48 -30.60 -21.10
CA ILE A 616 -10.34 -30.40 -20.19
C ILE A 616 -9.09 -30.32 -21.05
N LEU A 617 -8.45 -29.15 -21.04
CA LEU A 617 -7.29 -28.83 -21.85
C LEU A 617 -6.06 -28.65 -20.95
N PRO A 618 -4.97 -29.39 -21.17
CA PRO A 618 -3.70 -29.11 -20.49
C PRO A 618 -3.15 -27.76 -20.96
N VAL A 619 -2.67 -26.94 -20.02
CA VAL A 619 -2.14 -25.60 -20.28
C VAL A 619 -0.80 -25.39 -19.60
N ASP A 620 0.00 -24.44 -20.10
CA ASP A 620 1.20 -23.98 -19.41
C ASP A 620 0.88 -22.87 -18.37
N GLU A 621 1.92 -22.36 -17.71
CA GLU A 621 1.80 -21.26 -16.73
C GLU A 621 1.24 -19.96 -17.35
N ALA A 622 1.47 -19.72 -18.65
CA ALA A 622 0.89 -18.60 -19.37
C ALA A 622 -0.60 -18.83 -19.73
N GLY A 623 -1.06 -20.08 -19.63
CA GLY A 623 -2.39 -20.51 -20.00
C GLY A 623 -2.54 -20.84 -21.48
N ASP A 624 -1.44 -21.04 -22.20
CA ASP A 624 -1.43 -21.51 -23.57
C ASP A 624 -1.64 -23.03 -23.59
N VAL A 625 -2.48 -23.51 -24.51
CA VAL A 625 -2.87 -24.92 -24.60
C VAL A 625 -1.69 -25.78 -25.06
N LEU A 626 -1.39 -26.82 -24.29
CA LEU A 626 -0.36 -27.81 -24.60
C LEU A 626 -0.89 -28.83 -25.60
N THR A 627 -0.74 -28.51 -26.89
CA THR A 627 -1.28 -29.33 -28.00
C THR A 627 -0.66 -30.73 -28.15
N ASP A 628 0.46 -31.00 -27.47
CA ASP A 628 1.14 -32.29 -27.43
C ASP A 628 0.55 -33.25 -26.39
N GLN A 629 -0.29 -32.75 -25.48
CA GLN A 629 -0.99 -33.54 -24.47
C GLN A 629 -2.45 -33.82 -24.87
N THR A 630 -3.05 -34.81 -24.23
CA THR A 630 -4.38 -35.31 -24.62
C THR A 630 -5.47 -34.38 -24.08
N GLU A 631 -6.35 -33.89 -24.96
CA GLU A 631 -7.58 -33.21 -24.54
C GLU A 631 -8.65 -34.24 -24.16
N PHE A 632 -9.42 -33.95 -23.12
CA PHE A 632 -10.60 -34.74 -22.77
C PHE A 632 -11.85 -33.98 -23.16
N VAL A 633 -12.69 -34.60 -24.00
CA VAL A 633 -13.94 -34.00 -24.46
C VAL A 633 -15.06 -35.01 -24.31
N LEU A 634 -16.13 -34.62 -23.63
CA LEU A 634 -17.34 -35.42 -23.52
C LEU A 634 -18.57 -34.54 -23.75
N THR A 635 -19.52 -35.09 -24.49
CA THR A 635 -20.81 -34.47 -24.77
C THR A 635 -21.91 -35.30 -24.14
N LEU A 636 -22.69 -34.68 -23.27
CA LEU A 636 -23.78 -35.27 -22.50
C LEU A 636 -25.10 -34.64 -22.94
N ASN A 637 -26.13 -35.46 -23.08
CA ASN A 637 -27.47 -35.03 -23.46
C ASN A 637 -28.40 -35.17 -22.25
N PHE A 638 -29.06 -34.08 -21.87
CA PHE A 638 -29.96 -34.03 -20.73
C PHE A 638 -31.40 -33.80 -21.18
N VAL A 639 -32.34 -34.50 -20.55
CA VAL A 639 -33.79 -34.33 -20.74
C VAL A 639 -34.43 -34.23 -19.36
N ASN A 640 -35.09 -33.11 -19.06
CA ASN A 640 -35.59 -32.81 -17.72
C ASN A 640 -37.04 -32.31 -17.74
N GLU A 641 -37.72 -32.38 -16.60
CA GLU A 641 -39.09 -31.85 -16.43
C GLU A 641 -39.12 -30.36 -16.07
N TYR A 642 -37.96 -29.79 -15.76
CA TYR A 642 -37.80 -28.42 -15.24
C TYR A 642 -36.98 -27.55 -16.19
N ASP A 643 -37.22 -26.25 -16.10
CA ASP A 643 -36.49 -25.17 -16.80
C ASP A 643 -35.16 -24.80 -16.14
N ARG A 644 -34.99 -25.19 -14.87
CA ARG A 644 -33.74 -25.14 -14.12
C ARG A 644 -33.21 -26.55 -13.87
N VAL A 645 -31.91 -26.74 -14.07
CA VAL A 645 -31.21 -28.00 -13.85
C VAL A 645 -29.99 -27.74 -12.98
N VAL A 646 -29.85 -28.52 -11.91
CA VAL A 646 -28.75 -28.46 -10.93
C VAL A 646 -28.18 -29.86 -10.80
N GLU A 647 -26.91 -30.05 -11.11
CA GLU A 647 -26.28 -31.37 -11.16
C GLU A 647 -24.82 -31.31 -10.68
N ASP A 648 -24.39 -32.41 -10.05
CA ASP A 648 -23.00 -32.69 -9.68
C ASP A 648 -22.46 -33.77 -10.62
N LEU A 649 -21.59 -33.37 -11.56
CA LEU A 649 -20.98 -34.29 -12.51
C LEU A 649 -19.66 -34.82 -11.97
N GLU A 650 -19.62 -36.11 -11.67
CA GLU A 650 -18.37 -36.83 -11.41
C GLU A 650 -17.64 -37.08 -12.74
N ILE A 651 -16.39 -36.62 -12.81
CA ILE A 651 -15.51 -36.81 -13.96
C ILE A 651 -14.41 -37.77 -13.52
N GLU A 652 -14.36 -38.96 -14.14
CA GLU A 652 -13.29 -39.92 -13.89
C GLU A 652 -11.96 -39.34 -14.39
N THR A 653 -11.10 -38.96 -13.45
CA THR A 653 -9.81 -38.29 -13.68
C THR A 653 -8.61 -39.24 -13.71
N ALA A 654 -8.85 -40.56 -13.82
CA ALA A 654 -7.82 -41.59 -13.77
C ALA A 654 -6.71 -41.44 -14.84
N GLU A 655 -6.89 -40.57 -15.83
CA GLU A 655 -5.92 -40.26 -16.88
C GLU A 655 -5.31 -38.84 -16.79
N LEU A 656 -5.76 -37.97 -15.87
CA LEU A 656 -5.18 -36.64 -15.69
C LEU A 656 -3.86 -36.75 -14.92
N SER A 657 -2.75 -36.55 -15.63
CA SER A 657 -1.43 -36.46 -14.98
C SER A 657 -1.31 -35.17 -14.17
N PRO A 658 -0.43 -35.09 -13.17
CA PRO A 658 -0.16 -33.83 -12.48
C PRO A 658 0.21 -32.70 -13.45
N GLY A 659 -0.39 -31.52 -13.28
CA GLY A 659 -0.24 -30.39 -14.20
C GLY A 659 -1.40 -29.39 -14.15
N LEU A 660 -1.30 -28.33 -14.97
CA LEU A 660 -2.32 -27.29 -15.09
C LEU A 660 -3.31 -27.59 -16.21
N TYR A 661 -4.59 -27.32 -15.95
CA TYR A 661 -5.69 -27.58 -16.87
C TYR A 661 -6.68 -26.42 -16.94
N ASP A 662 -7.35 -26.28 -18.09
CA ASP A 662 -8.51 -25.40 -18.30
C ASP A 662 -9.73 -26.26 -18.63
N LEU A 663 -10.71 -26.24 -17.74
CA LEU A 663 -12.01 -26.89 -17.93
C LEU A 663 -12.97 -25.89 -18.56
N GLN A 664 -13.40 -26.16 -19.78
CA GLN A 664 -14.37 -25.36 -20.52
C GLN A 664 -15.69 -26.12 -20.63
N VAL A 665 -16.79 -25.49 -20.27
CA VAL A 665 -18.14 -26.06 -20.33
C VAL A 665 -18.99 -25.22 -21.27
N HIS A 666 -19.56 -25.91 -22.26
CA HIS A 666 -20.48 -25.37 -23.25
C HIS A 666 -21.85 -26.00 -23.08
N VAL A 667 -22.88 -25.18 -23.01
CA VAL A 667 -24.28 -25.61 -22.93
C VAL A 667 -25.05 -25.05 -24.12
N GLU A 668 -25.83 -25.90 -24.80
CA GLU A 668 -26.74 -25.53 -25.88
C GLU A 668 -28.16 -26.01 -25.56
N ASP A 669 -29.12 -25.09 -25.53
CA ASP A 669 -30.54 -25.42 -25.47
C ASP A 669 -31.00 -25.91 -26.85
N MET A 670 -31.47 -27.16 -26.92
CA MET A 670 -31.82 -27.81 -28.19
C MET A 670 -33.15 -27.31 -28.78
N VAL A 671 -33.93 -26.53 -28.04
CA VAL A 671 -35.19 -25.95 -28.49
C VAL A 671 -34.98 -24.56 -29.08
N THR A 672 -34.29 -23.68 -28.33
CA THR A 672 -34.06 -22.29 -28.75
C THR A 672 -32.79 -22.12 -29.58
N GLY A 673 -31.83 -23.04 -29.48
CA GLY A 673 -30.48 -22.91 -30.05
C GLY A 673 -29.61 -21.89 -29.31
N GLN A 674 -30.05 -21.39 -28.15
CA GLN A 674 -29.24 -20.52 -27.32
C GLN A 674 -28.05 -21.30 -26.74
N GLN A 675 -26.94 -20.60 -26.56
CA GLN A 675 -25.69 -21.20 -26.10
C GLN A 675 -25.07 -20.40 -24.96
N LYS A 676 -24.44 -21.09 -24.00
CA LYS A 676 -23.69 -20.46 -22.91
C LYS A 676 -22.39 -21.19 -22.64
N ASN A 677 -21.36 -20.43 -22.28
CA ASN A 677 -20.02 -20.93 -21.97
C ASN A 677 -19.55 -20.46 -20.60
N ARG A 678 -18.86 -21.36 -19.90
CA ARG A 678 -18.08 -21.08 -18.69
C ARG A 678 -16.75 -21.81 -18.75
N SER A 679 -15.74 -21.29 -18.08
CA SER A 679 -14.46 -21.99 -17.95
C SER A 679 -13.83 -21.75 -16.58
N VAL A 680 -13.04 -22.71 -16.12
CA VAL A 680 -12.30 -22.65 -14.86
C VAL A 680 -10.96 -23.34 -15.03
N ARG A 681 -9.88 -22.69 -14.58
CA ARG A 681 -8.54 -23.29 -14.55
C ARG A 681 -8.32 -23.99 -13.21
N PHE A 682 -7.60 -25.11 -13.22
CA PHE A 682 -7.24 -25.86 -12.03
C PHE A 682 -5.91 -26.60 -12.20
N GLU A 683 -5.30 -26.98 -11.08
CA GLU A 683 -4.08 -27.76 -11.02
C GLU A 683 -4.35 -29.13 -10.41
N VAL A 684 -3.77 -30.17 -11.00
CA VAL A 684 -3.71 -31.50 -10.41
C VAL A 684 -2.33 -31.70 -9.79
N VAL A 685 -2.28 -31.98 -8.49
CA VAL A 685 -1.01 -32.16 -7.74
C VAL A 685 -0.92 -33.57 -7.18
N ALA A 686 0.26 -34.20 -7.31
CA ALA A 686 0.52 -35.47 -6.63
C ALA A 686 0.71 -35.21 -5.12
N GLU A 687 0.19 -36.10 -4.25
CA GLU A 687 0.50 -36.02 -2.82
C GLU A 687 2.01 -36.30 -2.60
N GLU A 688 2.69 -35.43 -1.83
CA GLU A 688 4.11 -35.58 -1.45
C GLU A 688 4.36 -36.65 -0.37
#